data_AF-A0A2H0S1R2-F1
#
_entry.id   AF-A0A2H0S1R2-F1
#
_cell.length_a   1.000
_cell.length_b   1.000
_cell.length_c   1.000
_cell.angle_alpha   90.00
_cell.angle_beta   90.00
_cell.angle_gamma   90.00
#
_symmetry.space_group_name_H-M   'P 1'
#
loop_
_entity.id
_entity.type
_entity.pdbx_description
1 polymer ?
#
loop_
_entity_poly.entity_id
_entity_poly.type
_entity_poly.pdbx_seq_one_letter_code
_entity_poly.pdbx_strand_id
1 'polypeptide(L)'
;MGLWNHRYSSIHLFLHLTKEASLFPLTLRGEKRCRGGQSYVRVHSESDERHRWSGMVVGALGPLDLYHHSGLGRSQRQEAHRWCSHLVCPRYGRRRLAVRGYRGPWGQIPHVPRQLQHPIGSRRAHRCVGHRRDFPRNRRCRLRVGVDLRPLGRGTGDRRALVRWFDRCSWSGRRAGSRRQWPLGDGLPDHHLIMILQIHGTEPLPFYGSGSLSYTLFPMPSVTLPFSRLQDSAVQDVLKKYSIGLTVAEARKVTEMLGRDPTLTEAVIWGIQGSEHCSYKSSRRFLKQFPMTGRHVILGPSEDSGIVALTDEPPGKRWGIVVSHESHNHPSQVVPYEGAATGIGGVVRDVFCMGARVIGCLDALRFGDLQSDESRTIAREVVRGIGGYGNPLGIPNLGGDTVFDSSYNTNCLVNAIALGIVREDHVIHSFVPEEAGTVGYDIILVGKATDRSGFGGAAFASAMMSDEDEERNTGAVQEPNPFLERHLLASTYALFDWLVENNHLDKVSFKDLGAGGVVCVTVEQVADQGCGAVIDLDRVHVSLAELPPEVIACAETQERMCWMCHPSLTNHIVRHYNEIWDVPAIAEGARASVVGKVTNDGRYRLLHGGDIVCDAQAKDITQGLYYERPVRAVRYTGKEPTVHRDSFSLSDIFHALLRHKNHASKEWVYNTYDKSVQGNTVLEAGEADAGVIVPLQDLSAKQAGEECFRGVAVSVDGNNRYGRISPYWQGFNAATEAMCNVAAVGGLPRALTDCLNYGNPEIPEQLWALAEGVRGITDAARAIPLGKEPIPVISGNVSLYNGLPAGSAIDPSAIVSCIGVLLDGRKAVTMQVKNSGSALLLVGNRKDECGGSAYYEVLEELANVARDTFLGANVPQPDTMMLLRAFRFLRYAVEQELLLASHDISDGGMLLALFEMTRPQRGRGGSVGMDIDLDLLKSDLRSDTLLFTQTPGFILEVAQENMDSVRTLAAAKGVVLQRIGRTTKEPSLRIRHGSEMLIDEQLQKLFSPLHPLL
;
A
#
# COMPACT_ATOMS: atom_id res chain seq x y z
N MET A 1 6.93 -46.14 -42.46
CA MET A 1 6.69 -45.22 -43.60
C MET A 1 5.77 -44.14 -43.07
N GLY A 2 6.03 -42.83 -43.00
CA GLY A 2 7.17 -41.94 -43.31
C GLY A 2 6.63 -40.49 -43.12
N LEU A 3 7.35 -39.40 -42.85
CA LEU A 3 8.79 -39.08 -42.80
C LEU A 3 8.99 -37.86 -41.86
N TRP A 4 10.10 -37.83 -41.10
CA TRP A 4 10.99 -36.68 -40.82
C TRP A 4 10.51 -35.38 -40.12
N ASN A 5 11.40 -34.52 -39.60
CA ASN A 5 12.56 -34.73 -38.70
C ASN A 5 13.11 -33.38 -38.16
N HIS A 6 13.88 -33.46 -37.07
CA HIS A 6 14.88 -32.50 -36.55
C HIS A 6 14.50 -31.13 -35.94
N ARG A 7 15.08 -30.94 -34.75
CA ARG A 7 15.24 -29.69 -33.98
C ARG A 7 16.45 -28.89 -34.48
N TYR A 8 16.43 -27.58 -34.29
CA TYR A 8 17.64 -26.76 -34.14
C TYR A 8 17.54 -25.92 -32.87
N SER A 9 18.67 -25.77 -32.19
CA SER A 9 18.85 -24.98 -30.97
C SER A 9 19.82 -23.84 -31.25
N SER A 10 19.42 -22.60 -31.01
CA SER A 10 20.28 -21.41 -31.15
C SER A 10 20.45 -20.74 -29.81
N ILE A 11 21.68 -20.76 -29.29
CA ILE A 11 22.08 -19.97 -28.11
C ILE A 11 22.49 -18.59 -28.63
N HIS A 12 21.83 -17.54 -28.16
CA HIS A 12 22.30 -16.16 -28.33
C HIS A 12 22.87 -15.65 -27.01
N LEU A 13 24.13 -15.19 -27.09
CA LEU A 13 24.90 -14.63 -25.98
C LEU A 13 24.92 -13.11 -26.16
N PHE A 14 24.24 -12.37 -25.27
CA PHE A 14 24.38 -10.91 -25.23
C PHE A 14 25.55 -10.50 -24.34
N LEU A 15 26.39 -9.61 -24.88
CA LEU A 15 27.60 -9.08 -24.24
C LEU A 15 27.38 -7.59 -24.01
N HIS A 16 27.03 -7.19 -22.79
CA HIS A 16 27.04 -5.77 -22.40
C HIS A 16 28.32 -5.44 -21.61
N LEU A 17 29.03 -4.43 -22.08
CA LEU A 17 30.26 -3.91 -21.49
C LEU A 17 29.95 -3.06 -20.25
N THR A 18 30.40 -3.49 -19.07
CA THR A 18 30.57 -2.62 -17.89
C THR A 18 32.03 -2.62 -17.43
N LYS A 19 32.48 -1.48 -16.90
CA LYS A 19 33.90 -1.21 -16.61
C LYS A 19 34.38 -1.92 -15.33
N GLU A 20 35.54 -2.57 -15.46
CA GLU A 20 36.60 -2.74 -14.47
C GLU A 20 36.22 -2.92 -12.98
N ALA A 21 36.11 -4.19 -12.55
CA ALA A 21 36.57 -4.62 -11.23
C ALA A 21 37.24 -6.00 -11.36
N SER A 22 38.53 -6.09 -11.01
CA SER A 22 39.36 -7.27 -11.30
C SER A 22 39.20 -8.38 -10.26
N LEU A 23 38.77 -9.57 -10.67
CA LEU A 23 38.85 -10.80 -9.87
C LEU A 23 39.80 -11.82 -10.52
N PHE A 24 40.74 -12.34 -9.74
CA PHE A 24 41.60 -13.46 -10.12
C PHE A 24 40.83 -14.80 -10.01
N PRO A 25 41.00 -15.74 -10.95
CA PRO A 25 40.30 -17.02 -10.91
C PRO A 25 40.98 -18.04 -9.99
N LEU A 26 40.19 -18.69 -9.12
CA LEU A 26 40.58 -19.89 -8.39
C LEU A 26 39.95 -21.13 -9.05
N THR A 27 40.79 -21.90 -9.74
CA THR A 27 40.35 -23.08 -10.50
C THR A 27 40.18 -24.30 -9.60
N LEU A 28 38.93 -24.64 -9.21
CA LEU A 28 38.64 -25.89 -8.52
C LEU A 28 38.36 -27.01 -9.54
N ARG A 29 39.26 -28.00 -9.63
CA ARG A 29 39.02 -29.28 -10.31
C ARG A 29 38.52 -30.31 -9.30
N GLY A 30 37.32 -30.84 -9.50
CA GLY A 30 36.81 -32.02 -8.79
C GLY A 30 36.67 -33.22 -9.72
N GLU A 31 37.50 -34.25 -9.55
CA GLU A 31 37.28 -35.53 -10.22
C GLU A 31 36.27 -36.38 -9.44
N LYS A 32 35.19 -36.82 -10.10
CA LYS A 32 34.32 -37.88 -9.57
C LYS A 32 34.96 -39.25 -9.85
N ARG A 33 35.20 -40.04 -8.80
CA ARG A 33 35.42 -41.50 -8.91
C ARG A 33 34.37 -42.25 -8.12
N CYS A 34 33.58 -43.09 -8.80
CA CYS A 34 32.59 -43.97 -8.19
C CYS A 34 33.18 -45.36 -7.93
N ARG A 35 33.11 -45.84 -6.68
CA ARG A 35 33.16 -47.28 -6.33
C ARG A 35 32.48 -47.49 -4.98
N GLY A 36 31.43 -48.33 -4.96
CA GLY A 36 30.69 -48.70 -3.74
C GLY A 36 29.79 -47.55 -3.24
N GLY A 37 28.49 -47.80 -3.14
CA GLY A 37 27.53 -46.75 -2.80
C GLY A 37 27.62 -46.30 -1.34
N GLN A 38 28.22 -45.14 -1.11
CA GLN A 38 27.89 -44.14 -0.07
C GLN A 38 28.80 -42.91 -0.29
N SER A 39 28.31 -41.70 0.00
CA SER A 39 29.08 -40.46 -0.22
C SER A 39 29.09 -39.60 1.03
N TYR A 40 30.29 -39.34 1.54
CA TYR A 40 30.55 -38.36 2.59
C TYR A 40 31.62 -37.38 2.10
N VAL A 41 31.44 -36.10 2.39
CA VAL A 41 32.45 -35.05 2.16
C VAL A 41 32.99 -34.61 3.51
N ARG A 42 34.31 -34.56 3.65
CA ARG A 42 35.01 -34.11 4.86
C ARG A 42 35.98 -33.00 4.46
N VAL A 43 35.91 -31.86 5.13
CA VAL A 43 36.82 -30.72 4.92
C VAL A 43 37.53 -30.44 6.24
N HIS A 44 38.86 -30.27 6.18
CA HIS A 44 39.68 -29.80 7.29
C HIS A 44 40.13 -28.36 7.01
N SER A 45 40.25 -27.54 8.05
CA SER A 45 40.88 -26.22 8.00
C SER A 45 42.01 -26.16 9.03
N GLU A 46 43.23 -25.91 8.58
CA GLU A 46 44.33 -25.48 9.43
C GLU A 46 44.36 -23.95 9.53
N SER A 47 44.78 -23.45 10.68
CA SER A 47 44.92 -22.02 10.98
C SER A 47 46.39 -21.70 11.28
N ASP A 48 46.91 -20.59 10.77
CA ASP A 48 48.17 -20.02 11.28
C ASP A 48 48.16 -18.47 11.26
N GLU A 49 49.01 -17.86 12.08
CA GLU A 49 48.88 -16.49 12.61
C GLU A 49 49.71 -15.37 11.90
N ARG A 50 49.46 -14.12 12.36
CA ARG A 50 50.33 -12.89 12.37
C ARG A 50 50.25 -11.98 11.13
N HIS A 51 49.93 -10.68 11.23
CA HIS A 51 50.49 -9.64 12.11
C HIS A 51 49.54 -8.43 12.38
N ARG A 52 49.92 -7.56 13.32
CA ARG A 52 49.19 -6.33 13.74
C ARG A 52 49.50 -5.12 12.83
N TRP A 53 48.58 -4.15 12.71
CA TRP A 53 48.64 -2.84 13.40
C TRP A 53 47.36 -1.99 13.15
N SER A 54 47.03 -1.17 14.15
CA SER A 54 45.85 -0.30 14.38
C SER A 54 45.21 0.51 13.24
N GLY A 55 43.86 0.60 13.27
CA GLY A 55 43.04 1.67 12.67
C GLY A 55 41.55 1.52 13.06
N MET A 56 40.89 2.59 13.53
CA MET A 56 39.48 2.54 13.99
C MET A 56 38.46 2.63 12.83
N VAL A 57 37.52 1.67 12.75
CA VAL A 57 36.11 1.91 12.37
C VAL A 57 35.24 0.90 13.14
N VAL A 58 34.04 1.31 13.58
CA VAL A 58 33.07 0.48 14.33
C VAL A 58 32.25 -0.37 13.35
N GLY A 59 32.09 -1.66 13.66
CA GLY A 59 31.24 -2.58 12.88
C GLY A 59 29.93 -2.91 13.58
N ALA A 60 28.92 -3.28 12.79
CA ALA A 60 27.72 -3.96 13.24
C ALA A 60 27.58 -5.27 12.44
N LEU A 61 27.52 -6.40 13.15
CA LEU A 61 27.21 -7.73 12.60
C LEU A 61 26.08 -8.32 13.44
N GLY A 62 25.07 -8.88 12.77
CA GLY A 62 23.92 -9.50 13.43
C GLY A 62 24.24 -10.87 14.05
N PRO A 63 23.37 -11.38 14.93
CA PRO A 63 23.55 -12.69 15.55
C PRO A 63 23.04 -13.83 14.65
N LEU A 64 23.90 -14.84 14.47
CA LEU A 64 23.50 -16.20 14.11
C LEU A 64 23.10 -16.93 15.39
N ASP A 65 21.88 -17.48 15.46
CA ASP A 65 21.49 -18.40 16.53
C ASP A 65 21.80 -19.86 16.15
N LEU A 66 22.38 -20.59 17.10
CA LEU A 66 22.61 -22.03 17.02
C LEU A 66 22.09 -22.73 18.28
N TYR A 67 21.57 -23.94 18.07
CA TYR A 67 20.73 -24.67 19.01
C TYR A 67 21.34 -24.95 20.40
N HIS A 68 20.48 -24.90 21.41
CA HIS A 68 20.74 -25.41 22.75
C HIS A 68 20.42 -26.90 22.87
N HIS A 69 21.24 -27.66 23.63
CA HIS A 69 20.71 -28.81 24.37
C HIS A 69 21.46 -29.07 25.70
N SER A 70 20.66 -29.28 26.75
CA SER A 70 20.95 -29.97 28.03
C SER A 70 22.20 -29.64 28.87
N GLY A 71 21.95 -29.13 30.09
CA GLY A 71 22.24 -29.93 31.28
C GLY A 71 23.04 -29.29 32.43
N LEU A 72 22.49 -29.42 33.65
CA LEU A 72 23.14 -29.36 34.97
C LEU A 72 23.60 -27.99 35.52
N GLY A 73 23.44 -27.83 36.85
CA GLY A 73 24.23 -26.87 37.65
C GLY A 73 23.43 -25.89 38.52
N ARG A 74 23.38 -26.13 39.84
CA ARG A 74 22.95 -25.12 40.82
C ARG A 74 24.10 -24.15 41.16
N SER A 75 23.75 -22.90 41.48
CA SER A 75 24.25 -22.08 42.62
C SER A 75 24.80 -20.68 42.28
N GLN A 76 24.71 -19.80 43.30
CA GLN A 76 25.27 -18.43 43.41
C GLN A 76 24.66 -17.40 42.44
N ARG A 77 23.87 -16.38 42.83
CA ARG A 77 24.02 -15.29 43.84
C ARG A 77 25.16 -14.29 43.59
N GLN A 78 24.70 -13.07 43.26
CA GLN A 78 25.24 -11.74 43.61
C GLN A 78 26.39 -11.16 42.78
N GLU A 79 26.28 -9.82 42.63
CA GLU A 79 27.21 -8.87 41.99
C GLU A 79 27.28 -8.97 40.45
N ALA A 80 27.27 -7.89 39.67
CA ALA A 80 27.71 -6.52 39.98
C ALA A 80 26.69 -5.40 39.64
N HIS A 81 26.92 -4.23 40.24
CA HIS A 81 26.16 -3.00 40.06
C HIS A 81 27.16 -1.87 39.72
N ARG A 82 26.76 -0.90 38.85
CA ARG A 82 27.53 0.30 38.40
C ARG A 82 28.59 -0.04 37.31
N TRP A 83 28.86 0.77 36.29
CA TRP A 83 28.78 2.24 36.18
C TRP A 83 28.15 2.79 34.88
N CYS A 84 27.40 3.90 35.06
CA CYS A 84 27.21 5.08 34.19
C CYS A 84 26.95 4.98 32.67
N SER A 85 25.68 5.23 32.34
CA SER A 85 25.27 6.04 31.19
C SER A 85 25.43 7.56 31.45
N HIS A 86 25.49 8.36 30.39
CA HIS A 86 25.32 9.83 30.42
C HIS A 86 24.62 10.33 29.14
N LEU A 87 23.36 10.76 29.27
CA LEU A 87 22.79 11.96 28.65
C LEU A 87 21.43 12.26 29.31
N VAL A 88 21.01 13.53 29.28
CA VAL A 88 20.11 14.10 30.30
C VAL A 88 18.70 14.36 29.77
N CYS A 89 17.69 13.97 30.55
CA CYS A 89 16.31 14.42 30.41
C CYS A 89 15.76 14.82 31.81
N PRO A 90 15.10 15.99 31.97
CA PRO A 90 14.73 16.51 33.29
C PRO A 90 13.50 15.82 33.91
N ARG A 91 13.60 15.48 35.20
CA ARG A 91 12.52 14.83 35.98
C ARG A 91 11.48 15.83 36.48
N TYR A 92 10.21 15.39 36.52
CA TYR A 92 9.27 15.75 37.58
C TYR A 92 8.92 14.52 38.43
N GLY A 93 8.79 14.70 39.75
CA GLY A 93 8.85 13.60 40.72
C GLY A 93 7.51 12.99 41.11
N ARG A 94 7.45 11.65 41.21
CA ARG A 94 6.37 10.92 41.90
C ARG A 94 6.57 10.98 43.42
N ARG A 95 5.58 11.44 44.18
CA ARG A 95 5.46 11.13 45.61
C ARG A 95 4.65 9.83 45.77
N ARG A 96 5.17 8.88 46.54
CA ARG A 96 4.38 7.75 47.05
C ARG A 96 3.54 8.23 48.24
N LEU A 97 2.31 7.74 48.33
CA LEU A 97 1.55 7.68 49.57
C LEU A 97 0.97 6.26 49.68
N ALA A 98 1.12 5.64 50.85
CA ALA A 98 0.66 4.30 51.13
C ALA A 98 -0.25 4.35 52.36
N VAL A 99 -1.40 3.67 52.30
CA VAL A 99 -2.24 3.39 53.47
C VAL A 99 -2.77 1.96 53.34
N ARG A 100 -2.66 1.18 54.43
CA ARG A 100 -3.25 -0.17 54.55
C ARG A 100 -4.74 -0.05 54.91
N GLY A 101 -5.56 -0.97 54.40
CA GLY A 101 -7.01 -0.95 54.58
C GLY A 101 -7.53 -1.49 55.92
N TYR A 102 -8.86 -1.56 56.04
CA TYR A 102 -9.59 -2.25 57.11
C TYR A 102 -10.87 -2.91 56.54
N ARG A 103 -11.35 -3.97 57.21
CA ARG A 103 -12.57 -4.73 56.88
C ARG A 103 -13.80 -4.17 57.62
N GLY A 104 -15.00 -4.28 57.06
CA GLY A 104 -16.24 -4.26 57.86
C GLY A 104 -17.53 -3.89 57.07
N PRO A 105 -18.71 -4.45 57.40
CA PRO A 105 -19.69 -4.83 56.36
C PRO A 105 -21.16 -4.36 56.56
N TRP A 106 -22.03 -4.78 55.62
CA TRP A 106 -23.52 -4.83 55.63
C TRP A 106 -24.33 -3.58 55.19
N GLY A 107 -25.40 -3.80 54.41
CA GLY A 107 -26.44 -2.78 54.13
C GLY A 107 -27.29 -2.98 52.85
N GLN A 108 -28.34 -3.80 52.93
CA GLN A 108 -29.46 -4.04 51.98
C GLN A 108 -30.07 -2.75 51.31
N ILE A 109 -30.37 -2.70 49.99
CA ILE A 109 -31.62 -3.12 49.26
C ILE A 109 -32.87 -2.23 49.59
N PRO A 110 -33.80 -1.85 48.67
CA PRO A 110 -33.84 -1.80 47.17
C PRO A 110 -34.67 -0.64 46.49
N HIS A 111 -34.88 -0.74 45.16
CA HIS A 111 -35.99 -0.23 44.31
C HIS A 111 -36.19 1.30 44.08
N VAL A 112 -36.21 1.88 42.85
CA VAL A 112 -37.04 1.68 41.61
C VAL A 112 -38.43 2.37 41.70
N PRO A 113 -38.98 3.09 40.67
CA PRO A 113 -38.39 3.77 39.48
C PRO A 113 -39.08 5.14 39.12
N ARG A 114 -38.97 5.58 37.84
CA ARG A 114 -39.86 6.56 37.11
C ARG A 114 -39.73 8.05 37.47
N GLN A 115 -40.04 9.01 36.59
CA GLN A 115 -40.06 9.11 35.12
C GLN A 115 -40.16 10.61 34.75
N LEU A 116 -39.74 11.00 33.54
CA LEU A 116 -40.32 12.11 32.72
C LEU A 116 -40.72 13.44 33.42
N GLN A 117 -39.95 14.52 33.21
CA GLN A 117 -40.35 15.67 32.34
C GLN A 117 -39.38 16.88 32.41
N HIS A 118 -38.98 17.36 31.23
CA HIS A 118 -38.58 18.75 30.94
C HIS A 118 -39.82 19.69 31.06
N PRO A 119 -39.73 21.05 30.93
CA PRO A 119 -38.58 21.87 30.52
C PRO A 119 -38.33 23.20 31.31
N ILE A 120 -37.22 23.85 30.95
CA ILE A 120 -37.02 25.32 30.79
C ILE A 120 -37.44 26.24 31.97
N GLY A 121 -36.43 26.83 32.62
CA GLY A 121 -36.53 28.05 33.44
C GLY A 121 -35.23 28.84 33.37
N SER A 122 -35.21 29.96 32.63
CA SER A 122 -33.97 30.61 32.21
C SER A 122 -33.51 31.76 33.11
N ARG A 123 -32.17 31.87 33.23
CA ARG A 123 -31.36 33.12 33.27
C ARG A 123 -31.36 34.02 34.53
N ARG A 124 -30.18 34.65 34.69
CA ARG A 124 -29.83 35.87 35.46
C ARG A 124 -29.72 35.69 36.98
N ALA A 125 -28.78 36.37 37.68
CA ALA A 125 -27.72 37.28 37.21
C ALA A 125 -26.56 37.43 38.23
N HIS A 126 -25.42 37.90 37.69
CA HIS A 126 -24.36 38.71 38.31
C HIS A 126 -24.40 39.03 39.82
N ARG A 127 -23.21 39.03 40.42
CA ARG A 127 -22.68 40.26 41.05
C ARG A 127 -21.15 40.35 40.99
N CYS A 128 -20.67 41.51 40.57
CA CYS A 128 -19.26 41.92 40.64
C CYS A 128 -19.07 42.92 41.78
N VAL A 129 -17.93 42.86 42.48
CA VAL A 129 -17.23 43.94 43.20
C VAL A 129 -15.74 43.50 43.15
N GLY A 130 -14.73 44.25 42.69
CA GLY A 130 -14.26 45.58 43.12
C GLY A 130 -13.28 45.42 44.32
N HIS A 131 -12.08 46.03 44.42
CA HIS A 131 -11.42 47.07 43.60
C HIS A 131 -9.96 47.31 44.11
N ARG A 132 -9.01 47.80 43.26
CA ARG A 132 -7.73 48.53 43.58
C ARG A 132 -6.59 47.77 44.33
N ARG A 133 -5.36 47.62 43.77
CA ARG A 133 -4.19 48.56 43.55
C ARG A 133 -3.27 48.75 44.77
N ASP A 134 -2.01 48.28 44.71
CA ASP A 134 -0.81 49.12 44.47
C ASP A 134 0.55 48.34 44.45
N PHE A 135 1.63 49.02 44.03
CA PHE A 135 2.98 48.51 43.66
C PHE A 135 3.99 48.38 44.85
N PRO A 136 5.13 47.66 44.67
CA PRO A 136 6.41 48.38 44.44
C PRO A 136 7.37 47.74 43.42
N ARG A 137 8.48 48.44 43.13
CA ARG A 137 9.47 48.19 42.05
C ARG A 137 10.74 47.43 42.49
N ASN A 138 11.47 46.93 41.47
CA ASN A 138 12.94 46.80 41.37
C ASN A 138 13.69 45.77 42.25
N ARG A 139 14.44 44.88 41.56
CA ARG A 139 15.92 44.88 41.56
C ARG A 139 16.47 44.29 40.25
N ARG A 140 17.43 44.98 39.63
CA ARG A 140 18.29 44.45 38.55
C ARG A 140 19.61 43.97 39.18
N CYS A 141 20.16 42.85 38.70
CA CYS A 141 21.60 42.61 38.75
C CYS A 141 22.11 42.32 37.34
N ARG A 142 23.07 43.13 36.88
CA ARG A 142 23.96 42.79 35.75
C ARG A 142 25.22 42.17 36.34
N LEU A 143 25.82 41.21 35.63
CA LEU A 143 27.25 40.94 35.74
C LEU A 143 27.87 41.15 34.35
N ARG A 144 28.82 42.08 34.28
CA ARG A 144 29.74 42.26 33.16
C ARG A 144 30.96 41.39 33.43
N VAL A 145 31.53 40.79 32.39
CA VAL A 145 32.98 40.72 32.25
C VAL A 145 33.33 41.24 30.86
N GLY A 146 34.06 42.35 30.83
CA GLY A 146 35.08 42.63 29.82
C GLY A 146 36.39 42.85 30.59
N VAL A 147 37.54 43.09 29.98
CA VAL A 147 37.91 43.36 28.58
C VAL A 147 39.36 42.88 28.46
N ASP A 148 39.80 42.35 27.32
CA ASP A 148 41.07 42.87 26.79
C ASP A 148 41.14 42.81 25.25
N LEU A 149 41.73 43.86 24.69
CA LEU A 149 41.98 44.09 23.27
C LEU A 149 43.22 45.00 23.19
N ARG A 150 44.36 44.48 22.69
CA ARG A 150 45.07 45.01 21.49
C ARG A 150 46.45 44.35 21.26
N PRO A 151 47.06 44.53 20.05
CA PRO A 151 48.10 43.67 19.51
C PRO A 151 49.50 44.31 19.45
N LEU A 152 50.51 43.52 19.06
CA LEU A 152 51.78 43.86 18.38
C LEU A 152 52.56 42.53 18.17
N GLY A 153 53.26 42.24 17.06
CA GLY A 153 53.32 42.95 15.78
C GLY A 153 54.15 42.22 14.70
N ARG A 154 53.92 42.63 13.45
CA ARG A 154 54.85 42.82 12.31
C ARG A 154 55.72 41.70 11.69
N GLY A 155 55.63 41.63 10.35
CA GLY A 155 56.56 40.98 9.40
C GLY A 155 55.92 40.82 8.00
N THR A 156 55.59 41.90 7.28
CA THR A 156 56.33 42.39 6.08
C THR A 156 56.57 41.32 5.00
N GLY A 157 55.67 41.21 4.01
CA GLY A 157 55.94 41.66 2.62
C GLY A 157 55.98 40.44 1.67
N ASP A 158 55.87 40.52 0.34
CA ASP A 158 55.51 41.61 -0.58
C ASP A 158 54.87 41.01 -1.88
N ARG A 159 54.60 41.85 -2.87
CA ARG A 159 53.83 41.67 -4.11
C ARG A 159 54.39 40.70 -5.19
N ARG A 160 53.44 40.19 -6.00
CA ARG A 160 53.48 39.93 -7.48
C ARG A 160 54.23 38.70 -8.05
N ALA A 161 53.81 38.37 -9.29
CA ALA A 161 54.46 37.55 -10.34
C ALA A 161 54.47 36.02 -10.12
N LEU A 162 54.55 35.14 -11.13
CA LEU A 162 54.13 35.07 -12.55
C LEU A 162 54.58 33.66 -13.04
N VAL A 163 53.70 32.86 -13.65
CA VAL A 163 53.94 31.99 -14.84
C VAL A 163 55.13 30.98 -14.91
N ARG A 164 54.80 29.74 -15.35
CA ARG A 164 55.61 28.64 -15.95
C ARG A 164 56.57 27.83 -15.06
N TRP A 165 56.46 26.50 -15.17
CA TRP A 165 57.57 25.65 -15.63
C TRP A 165 57.05 24.40 -16.38
N PHE A 166 57.90 23.78 -17.20
CA PHE A 166 57.57 22.71 -18.18
C PHE A 166 58.59 21.55 -18.03
N ASP A 167 58.27 20.40 -18.62
CA ASP A 167 59.16 19.24 -18.89
C ASP A 167 59.85 18.50 -17.72
N ARG A 168 59.49 17.20 -17.56
CA ARG A 168 60.24 16.05 -18.12
C ARG A 168 59.66 14.72 -17.63
N CYS A 169 59.40 13.80 -18.56
CA CYS A 169 60.12 12.51 -18.62
C CYS A 169 59.78 11.74 -19.91
N SER A 170 60.77 11.00 -20.40
CA SER A 170 60.85 10.54 -21.78
C SER A 170 60.78 9.01 -21.93
N TRP A 171 60.03 8.56 -22.94
CA TRP A 171 60.40 7.54 -23.92
C TRP A 171 61.36 6.39 -23.53
N SER A 172 60.86 5.16 -23.63
CA SER A 172 61.63 4.04 -24.21
C SER A 172 60.68 3.03 -24.87
N GLY A 173 60.75 2.89 -26.18
CA GLY A 173 59.95 1.90 -26.92
C GLY A 173 60.82 0.79 -27.53
N ARG A 174 60.17 -0.25 -28.09
CA ARG A 174 60.75 -1.03 -29.20
C ARG A 174 59.68 -1.71 -30.05
N ARG A 175 59.93 -1.78 -31.37
CA ARG A 175 59.07 -2.37 -32.41
C ARG A 175 59.46 -3.83 -32.69
N ALA A 176 58.49 -4.65 -33.10
CA ALA A 176 58.53 -5.72 -34.14
C ALA A 176 57.39 -6.73 -33.84
N GLY A 177 56.74 -7.40 -34.81
CA GLY A 177 56.78 -7.27 -36.27
C GLY A 177 56.12 -8.47 -36.96
N SER A 178 55.23 -8.22 -37.92
CA SER A 178 54.78 -9.09 -39.04
C SER A 178 54.56 -10.61 -38.85
N ARG A 179 53.37 -11.12 -39.21
CA ARG A 179 53.11 -11.98 -40.42
C ARG A 179 51.73 -12.69 -40.36
N ARG A 180 51.01 -12.70 -41.50
CA ARG A 180 50.26 -13.80 -42.19
C ARG A 180 49.36 -14.77 -41.35
N GLN A 181 48.21 -15.30 -41.80
CA GLN A 181 47.52 -15.35 -43.11
C GLN A 181 46.03 -15.78 -42.92
N TRP A 182 45.13 -15.28 -43.79
CA TRP A 182 43.88 -15.83 -44.40
C TRP A 182 43.36 -17.26 -44.02
N PRO A 183 42.03 -17.57 -44.09
CA PRO A 183 41.23 -17.42 -45.33
C PRO A 183 39.73 -16.98 -45.25
N LEU A 184 39.15 -16.90 -46.45
CA LEU A 184 37.81 -16.43 -46.87
C LEU A 184 36.69 -17.46 -46.81
N GLY A 185 35.45 -16.95 -46.93
CA GLY A 185 34.22 -17.62 -47.40
C GLY A 185 33.02 -16.76 -46.99
N ASP A 186 32.61 -15.74 -47.75
CA ASP A 186 31.79 -15.77 -48.99
C ASP A 186 30.30 -15.48 -48.68
N GLY A 187 29.73 -14.39 -49.24
CA GLY A 187 28.30 -14.07 -49.12
C GLY A 187 27.93 -12.57 -49.03
N LEU A 188 27.83 -11.89 -50.18
CA LEU A 188 27.09 -10.62 -50.39
C LEU A 188 25.58 -10.91 -50.60
N PRO A 189 24.65 -9.94 -50.84
CA PRO A 189 24.73 -8.45 -50.92
C PRO A 189 23.68 -7.76 -50.00
N ASP A 190 23.38 -6.45 -49.97
CA ASP A 190 24.09 -5.16 -50.24
C ASP A 190 23.31 -4.04 -49.50
N HIS A 191 23.96 -2.94 -49.06
CA HIS A 191 23.29 -1.64 -48.85
C HIS A 191 24.27 -0.44 -48.85
N HIS A 192 24.05 0.45 -49.82
CA HIS A 192 24.48 1.85 -50.00
C HIS A 192 25.60 2.47 -49.12
N LEU A 193 26.70 2.82 -49.79
CA LEU A 193 27.70 3.80 -49.35
C LEU A 193 27.10 5.20 -49.14
N ILE A 194 27.58 5.90 -48.11
CA ILE A 194 27.77 7.36 -48.13
C ILE A 194 29.26 7.64 -47.89
N MET A 195 29.90 8.38 -48.81
CA MET A 195 31.32 8.74 -48.72
C MET A 195 31.56 9.89 -47.74
N ILE A 196 32.57 9.76 -46.88
CA ILE A 196 33.18 10.89 -46.19
C ILE A 196 34.44 11.28 -46.97
N LEU A 197 34.42 12.46 -47.60
CA LEU A 197 35.58 13.05 -48.27
C LEU A 197 36.45 13.79 -47.26
N GLN A 198 37.68 13.31 -47.08
CA GLN A 198 38.68 13.92 -46.22
C GLN A 198 39.60 14.82 -47.07
N ILE A 199 39.54 16.14 -46.87
CA ILE A 199 40.39 17.11 -47.58
C ILE A 199 41.46 17.66 -46.63
N HIS A 200 42.72 17.43 -46.98
CA HIS A 200 43.85 18.16 -46.41
C HIS A 200 44.08 19.47 -47.18
N GLY A 201 44.24 20.58 -46.45
CA GLY A 201 44.64 21.87 -47.00
C GLY A 201 45.41 22.67 -45.94
N THR A 202 46.58 23.17 -46.31
CA THR A 202 47.53 23.90 -45.45
C THR A 202 47.56 25.39 -45.81
N GLU A 203 47.74 26.24 -44.79
CA GLU A 203 48.34 27.61 -44.76
C GLU A 203 47.54 28.65 -43.92
N PRO A 204 48.17 29.73 -43.38
CA PRO A 204 47.82 30.23 -42.03
C PRO A 204 47.33 31.70 -41.89
N LEU A 205 46.72 31.97 -40.72
CA LEU A 205 46.46 33.28 -40.07
C LEU A 205 45.34 34.18 -40.67
N PRO A 206 44.74 35.13 -39.90
CA PRO A 206 45.13 35.62 -38.57
C PRO A 206 44.07 35.54 -37.43
N PHE A 207 44.53 35.80 -36.20
CA PHE A 207 43.72 36.00 -34.99
C PHE A 207 42.75 37.20 -35.11
N TYR A 208 41.47 37.02 -34.75
CA TYR A 208 40.59 38.10 -34.29
C TYR A 208 39.50 37.59 -33.34
N GLY A 209 39.25 38.35 -32.26
CA GLY A 209 37.95 38.42 -31.57
C GLY A 209 37.53 37.23 -30.70
N SER A 210 37.61 37.40 -29.37
CA SER A 210 36.84 36.60 -28.42
C SER A 210 35.35 36.97 -28.48
N GLY A 211 34.64 36.45 -29.47
CA GLY A 211 33.18 36.49 -29.53
C GLY A 211 32.61 35.23 -28.89
N SER A 212 31.98 35.35 -27.73
CA SER A 212 31.12 34.29 -27.21
C SER A 212 29.88 34.19 -28.10
N LEU A 213 29.89 33.25 -29.04
CA LEU A 213 28.69 32.77 -29.71
C LEU A 213 27.81 32.08 -28.66
N SER A 214 26.99 32.87 -27.96
CA SER A 214 25.79 32.35 -27.33
C SER A 214 24.89 31.85 -28.45
N TYR A 215 24.89 30.54 -28.67
CA TYR A 215 23.79 29.90 -29.36
C TYR A 215 22.56 30.08 -28.49
N THR A 216 21.82 31.17 -28.71
CA THR A 216 20.44 31.29 -28.28
C THR A 216 19.67 30.24 -29.06
N LEU A 217 19.61 29.03 -28.52
CA LEU A 217 18.74 27.98 -29.00
C LEU A 217 17.33 28.52 -28.86
N PHE A 218 16.74 28.90 -30.00
CA PHE A 218 15.32 29.20 -30.05
C PHE A 218 14.58 27.91 -29.64
N PRO A 219 13.58 27.99 -28.73
CA PRO A 219 12.77 26.84 -28.41
C PRO A 219 12.16 26.29 -29.70
N MET A 220 12.18 24.95 -29.84
CA MET A 220 11.56 24.29 -30.97
C MET A 220 10.05 24.59 -30.93
N PRO A 221 9.45 25.17 -31.99
CA PRO A 221 8.05 25.54 -31.98
C PRO A 221 7.17 24.31 -31.78
N SER A 222 6.06 24.47 -31.05
CA SER A 222 5.19 23.35 -30.68
C SER A 222 4.72 22.56 -31.91
N VAL A 223 4.98 21.25 -31.92
CA VAL A 223 4.62 20.39 -33.04
C VAL A 223 3.10 20.20 -33.04
N THR A 224 2.41 20.71 -34.07
CA THR A 224 0.97 20.43 -34.28
C THR A 224 0.80 19.10 -34.99
N LEU A 225 -0.11 18.24 -34.51
CA LEU A 225 -0.40 16.93 -35.09
C LEU A 225 -1.67 17.03 -35.97
N PRO A 226 -1.57 16.95 -37.31
CA PRO A 226 -2.64 17.33 -38.23
C PRO A 226 -3.73 16.25 -38.38
N PHE A 227 -4.24 15.72 -37.26
CA PHE A 227 -5.14 14.58 -37.23
C PHE A 227 -6.35 14.79 -38.13
N SER A 228 -6.99 15.98 -38.14
CA SER A 228 -8.16 16.26 -38.99
C SER A 228 -7.97 15.98 -40.49
N ARG A 229 -6.74 16.08 -41.00
CA ARG A 229 -6.41 16.02 -42.44
C ARG A 229 -5.79 14.70 -42.87
N LEU A 230 -5.29 13.91 -41.92
CA LEU A 230 -4.68 12.61 -42.19
C LEU A 230 -5.73 11.52 -42.42
N GLN A 231 -5.36 10.50 -43.17
CA GLN A 231 -6.08 9.22 -43.21
C GLN A 231 -5.81 8.42 -41.93
N ASP A 232 -6.72 7.53 -41.55
CA ASP A 232 -6.66 6.82 -40.26
C ASP A 232 -5.37 6.01 -40.05
N SER A 233 -4.80 5.42 -41.10
CA SER A 233 -3.49 4.77 -41.04
C SER A 233 -2.36 5.75 -40.69
N ALA A 234 -2.36 6.94 -41.30
CA ALA A 234 -1.37 7.97 -41.02
C ALA A 234 -1.58 8.61 -39.63
N VAL A 235 -2.82 8.67 -39.11
CA VAL A 235 -3.08 9.03 -37.71
C VAL A 235 -2.47 7.97 -36.78
N GLN A 236 -2.69 6.68 -37.04
CA GLN A 236 -2.09 5.58 -36.27
C GLN A 236 -0.55 5.62 -36.29
N ASP A 237 0.06 5.93 -37.43
CA ASP A 237 1.52 6.05 -37.55
C ASP A 237 2.06 7.25 -36.73
N VAL A 238 1.35 8.38 -36.71
CA VAL A 238 1.72 9.54 -35.87
C VAL A 238 1.58 9.23 -34.39
N LEU A 239 0.50 8.56 -33.98
CA LEU A 239 0.27 8.14 -32.59
C LEU A 239 1.37 7.19 -32.12
N LYS A 240 1.73 6.19 -32.94
CA LYS A 240 2.85 5.27 -32.67
C LYS A 240 4.20 5.99 -32.60
N LYS A 241 4.47 6.93 -33.53
CA LYS A 241 5.74 7.67 -33.58
C LYS A 241 6.05 8.43 -32.29
N TYR A 242 5.02 8.96 -31.63
CA TYR A 242 5.15 9.76 -30.41
C TYR A 242 4.66 9.03 -29.14
N SER A 243 4.42 7.72 -29.20
CA SER A 243 3.92 6.90 -28.09
C SER A 243 2.65 7.46 -27.40
N ILE A 244 1.72 8.00 -28.19
CA ILE A 244 0.48 8.61 -27.68
C ILE A 244 -0.60 7.53 -27.52
N GLY A 245 -1.07 7.32 -26.29
CA GLY A 245 -2.07 6.30 -25.89
C GLY A 245 -3.52 6.54 -26.36
N LEU A 246 -3.73 7.30 -27.43
CA LEU A 246 -5.06 7.53 -28.01
C LEU A 246 -5.37 6.52 -29.12
N THR A 247 -6.63 6.11 -29.24
CA THR A 247 -7.14 5.51 -30.48
C THR A 247 -7.30 6.58 -31.57
N VAL A 248 -7.39 6.17 -32.85
CA VAL A 248 -7.70 7.10 -33.95
C VAL A 248 -9.01 7.86 -33.69
N ALA A 249 -10.04 7.18 -33.18
CA ALA A 249 -11.33 7.80 -32.87
C ALA A 249 -11.23 8.86 -31.75
N GLU A 250 -10.44 8.60 -30.70
CA GLU A 250 -10.19 9.59 -29.65
C GLU A 250 -9.36 10.75 -30.18
N ALA A 251 -8.36 10.51 -31.04
CA ALA A 251 -7.59 11.57 -31.69
C ALA A 251 -8.48 12.50 -32.54
N ARG A 252 -9.49 11.97 -33.26
CA ARG A 252 -10.53 12.79 -33.93
C ARG A 252 -11.35 13.59 -32.91
N LYS A 253 -11.82 12.94 -31.84
CA LYS A 253 -12.67 13.57 -30.83
C LYS A 253 -11.96 14.71 -30.08
N VAL A 254 -10.67 14.58 -29.79
CA VAL A 254 -9.83 15.64 -29.23
C VAL A 254 -9.71 16.82 -30.19
N THR A 255 -9.55 16.56 -31.50
CA THR A 255 -9.56 17.61 -32.54
C THR A 255 -10.92 18.35 -32.61
N GLU A 256 -12.03 17.63 -32.42
CA GLU A 256 -13.38 18.23 -32.33
C GLU A 256 -13.56 19.09 -31.08
N MET A 257 -13.12 18.62 -29.90
CA MET A 257 -13.17 19.36 -28.63
C MET A 257 -12.36 20.66 -28.68
N LEU A 258 -11.14 20.60 -29.22
CA LEU A 258 -10.26 21.76 -29.38
C LEU A 258 -10.74 22.71 -30.49
N GLY A 259 -11.58 22.26 -31.42
CA GLY A 259 -11.94 22.98 -32.65
C GLY A 259 -10.77 23.18 -33.61
N ARG A 260 -9.63 22.51 -33.38
CA ARG A 260 -8.39 22.56 -34.16
C ARG A 260 -7.56 21.30 -33.95
N ASP A 261 -6.60 21.07 -34.83
CA ASP A 261 -5.57 20.04 -34.65
C ASP A 261 -4.79 20.28 -33.32
N PRO A 262 -4.53 19.24 -32.51
CA PRO A 262 -3.84 19.37 -31.22
C PRO A 262 -2.34 19.60 -31.40
N THR A 263 -1.70 20.22 -30.40
CA THR A 263 -0.25 20.14 -30.23
C THR A 263 0.16 18.72 -29.79
N LEU A 264 1.46 18.41 -29.88
CA LEU A 264 2.03 17.18 -29.33
C LEU A 264 1.76 17.09 -27.81
N THR A 265 1.95 18.20 -27.08
CA THR A 265 1.67 18.28 -25.64
C THR A 265 0.20 18.00 -25.33
N GLU A 266 -0.74 18.55 -26.10
CA GLU A 266 -2.16 18.26 -25.95
C GLU A 266 -2.50 16.80 -26.24
N ALA A 267 -1.99 16.24 -27.34
CA ALA A 267 -2.24 14.85 -27.67
C ALA A 267 -1.68 13.88 -26.61
N VAL A 268 -0.53 14.19 -26.01
CA VAL A 268 0.02 13.45 -24.86
C VAL A 268 -0.86 13.62 -23.62
N ILE A 269 -1.31 14.84 -23.30
CA ILE A 269 -2.22 15.11 -22.18
C ILE A 269 -3.49 14.25 -22.30
N TRP A 270 -4.18 14.28 -23.44
CA TRP A 270 -5.36 13.45 -23.64
C TRP A 270 -5.05 11.96 -23.73
N GLY A 271 -3.86 11.56 -24.19
CA GLY A 271 -3.43 10.16 -24.15
C GLY A 271 -3.28 9.61 -22.73
N ILE A 272 -2.90 10.45 -21.77
CA ILE A 272 -2.74 10.09 -20.36
C ILE A 272 -4.05 10.29 -19.58
N GLN A 273 -4.64 11.48 -19.62
CA GLN A 273 -5.90 11.80 -18.94
C GLN A 273 -7.07 10.98 -19.48
N GLY A 274 -7.02 10.65 -20.78
CA GLY A 274 -7.95 9.76 -21.45
C GLY A 274 -7.63 8.26 -21.31
N SER A 275 -6.58 7.88 -20.57
CA SER A 275 -6.26 6.49 -20.25
C SER A 275 -7.37 5.88 -19.38
N GLU A 276 -7.48 4.54 -19.32
CA GLU A 276 -8.48 3.90 -18.46
C GLU A 276 -8.16 4.15 -16.98
N HIS A 277 -6.87 4.17 -16.63
CA HIS A 277 -6.35 4.44 -15.29
C HIS A 277 -6.77 5.82 -14.74
N CYS A 278 -6.70 6.90 -15.54
CA CYS A 278 -7.12 8.23 -15.09
C CYS A 278 -8.64 8.48 -15.25
N SER A 279 -9.24 8.07 -16.39
CA SER A 279 -10.61 8.48 -16.73
C SER A 279 -11.72 7.54 -16.23
N TYR A 280 -11.38 6.29 -15.87
CA TYR A 280 -12.33 5.24 -15.52
C TYR A 280 -13.41 5.05 -16.62
N LYS A 281 -13.06 5.34 -17.88
CA LYS A 281 -14.00 5.52 -19.01
C LYS A 281 -14.90 4.32 -19.30
N SER A 282 -14.52 3.11 -18.90
CA SER A 282 -15.29 1.87 -19.04
C SER A 282 -15.97 1.42 -17.73
N SER A 283 -15.41 1.77 -16.56
CA SER A 283 -15.85 1.30 -15.24
C SER A 283 -16.81 2.26 -14.52
N ARG A 284 -16.64 3.58 -14.69
CA ARG A 284 -17.31 4.67 -13.94
C ARG A 284 -18.83 4.55 -13.83
N ARG A 285 -19.51 3.98 -14.83
CA ARG A 285 -20.97 3.79 -14.81
C ARG A 285 -21.43 2.73 -13.78
N PHE A 286 -20.60 1.73 -13.51
CA PHE A 286 -20.90 0.66 -12.55
C PHE A 286 -20.67 1.12 -11.11
N LEU A 287 -19.59 1.88 -10.87
CA LEU A 287 -19.22 2.40 -9.55
C LEU A 287 -20.32 3.26 -8.91
N LYS A 288 -21.10 3.99 -9.72
CA LYS A 288 -22.28 4.75 -9.30
C LYS A 288 -23.37 3.93 -8.58
N GLN A 289 -23.29 2.60 -8.57
CA GLN A 289 -24.18 1.74 -7.80
C GLN A 289 -23.86 1.73 -6.29
N PHE A 290 -22.61 2.02 -5.91
CA PHE A 290 -22.20 1.94 -4.51
C PHE A 290 -22.99 2.88 -3.60
N PRO A 291 -23.33 2.48 -2.36
CA PRO A 291 -23.78 3.42 -1.35
C PRO A 291 -22.60 4.32 -0.94
N MET A 292 -22.60 5.59 -1.32
CA MET A 292 -21.50 6.54 -1.06
C MET A 292 -21.77 7.52 0.08
N THR A 293 -22.94 7.44 0.72
CA THR A 293 -23.39 8.40 1.73
C THR A 293 -23.93 7.69 2.97
N GLY A 294 -23.82 8.35 4.12
CA GLY A 294 -24.31 7.87 5.41
C GLY A 294 -23.88 8.79 6.54
N ARG A 295 -24.47 8.65 7.73
CA ARG A 295 -24.26 9.51 8.91
C ARG A 295 -22.78 9.68 9.29
N HIS A 296 -21.98 8.64 9.10
CA HIS A 296 -20.57 8.62 9.48
C HIS A 296 -19.63 8.95 8.32
N VAL A 297 -20.14 9.19 7.11
CA VAL A 297 -19.34 9.77 6.03
C VAL A 297 -19.09 11.24 6.39
N ILE A 298 -17.82 11.64 6.42
CA ILE A 298 -17.38 13.05 6.44
C ILE A 298 -17.13 13.48 4.99
N LEU A 299 -16.45 12.62 4.21
CA LEU A 299 -16.23 12.79 2.78
C LEU A 299 -16.45 11.45 2.06
N GLY A 300 -17.14 11.47 0.92
CA GLY A 300 -17.31 10.31 0.06
C GLY A 300 -16.23 10.23 -1.04
N PRO A 301 -16.40 9.34 -2.04
CA PRO A 301 -15.48 9.19 -3.16
C PRO A 301 -15.68 10.32 -4.19
N SER A 302 -15.28 11.53 -3.81
CA SER A 302 -15.33 12.76 -4.63
C SER A 302 -13.99 13.50 -4.69
N GLU A 303 -13.03 13.11 -3.85
CA GLU A 303 -11.65 13.60 -3.80
C GLU A 303 -10.74 12.36 -3.64
N ASP A 304 -9.45 12.57 -3.46
CA ASP A 304 -8.39 11.53 -3.53
C ASP A 304 -8.52 10.46 -2.43
N SER A 305 -9.30 10.72 -1.38
CA SER A 305 -9.54 9.77 -0.29
C SER A 305 -10.91 9.96 0.36
N GLY A 306 -11.49 8.85 0.80
CA GLY A 306 -12.73 8.85 1.58
C GLY A 306 -12.47 9.16 3.05
N ILE A 307 -13.40 9.83 3.73
CA ILE A 307 -13.25 10.16 5.16
C ILE A 307 -14.45 9.64 5.96
N VAL A 308 -14.20 8.79 6.95
CA VAL A 308 -15.23 8.22 7.83
C VAL A 308 -15.02 8.59 9.30
N ALA A 309 -16.10 8.98 9.99
CA ALA A 309 -16.10 9.44 11.37
C ALA A 309 -15.77 8.33 12.38
N LEU A 310 -14.65 8.51 13.08
CA LEU A 310 -14.23 7.74 14.25
C LEU A 310 -15.13 8.07 15.45
N THR A 311 -15.23 9.36 15.77
CA THR A 311 -16.06 9.89 16.87
C THR A 311 -17.40 10.42 16.35
N ASP A 312 -18.47 10.26 17.13
CA ASP A 312 -19.81 10.63 16.68
C ASP A 312 -20.15 12.13 16.89
N GLU A 313 -19.45 12.83 17.78
CA GLU A 313 -19.72 14.22 18.23
C GLU A 313 -18.42 15.03 18.45
N PRO A 314 -18.47 16.38 18.41
CA PRO A 314 -19.58 17.18 17.92
C PRO A 314 -19.53 17.30 16.38
N PRO A 315 -20.69 17.35 15.67
CA PRO A 315 -20.75 17.51 14.23
C PRO A 315 -19.96 18.72 13.72
N GLY A 316 -19.28 18.56 12.58
CA GLY A 316 -18.38 19.57 12.04
C GLY A 316 -17.00 19.60 12.72
N LYS A 317 -16.77 18.82 13.77
CA LYS A 317 -15.47 18.70 14.48
C LYS A 317 -15.16 17.27 14.92
N ARG A 318 -15.79 16.28 14.28
CA ARG A 318 -15.52 14.85 14.54
C ARG A 318 -14.09 14.53 14.16
N TRP A 319 -13.46 13.57 14.85
CA TRP A 319 -12.28 12.90 14.32
C TRP A 319 -12.71 11.92 13.24
N GLY A 320 -12.02 11.97 12.10
CA GLY A 320 -12.25 11.13 10.93
C GLY A 320 -11.00 10.34 10.55
N ILE A 321 -11.21 9.14 10.03
CA ILE A 321 -10.20 8.33 9.36
C ILE A 321 -10.31 8.59 7.86
N VAL A 322 -9.24 9.12 7.29
CA VAL A 322 -9.02 9.24 5.84
C VAL A 322 -8.51 7.90 5.32
N VAL A 323 -9.00 7.44 4.17
CA VAL A 323 -8.66 6.15 3.58
C VAL A 323 -8.45 6.30 2.07
N SER A 324 -7.27 5.92 1.58
CA SER A 324 -7.02 5.61 0.16
C SER A 324 -6.74 4.11 -0.01
N HIS A 325 -7.04 3.59 -1.20
CA HIS A 325 -6.81 2.20 -1.60
C HIS A 325 -6.47 2.16 -3.09
N GLU A 326 -5.21 1.88 -3.41
CA GLU A 326 -4.64 1.93 -4.76
C GLU A 326 -4.16 0.55 -5.24
N SER A 327 -3.69 0.48 -6.50
CA SER A 327 -2.98 -0.65 -7.08
C SER A 327 -1.75 -0.19 -7.87
N HIS A 328 -0.64 -0.92 -7.78
CA HIS A 328 0.57 -0.63 -8.56
C HIS A 328 1.06 -1.86 -9.35
N ASN A 329 0.11 -2.60 -9.93
CA ASN A 329 0.26 -3.93 -10.53
C ASN A 329 1.30 -3.98 -11.68
N HIS A 330 1.05 -3.24 -12.76
CA HIS A 330 1.90 -3.31 -13.96
C HIS A 330 3.36 -2.90 -13.69
N PRO A 331 3.66 -1.81 -12.95
CA PRO A 331 5.05 -1.50 -12.58
C PRO A 331 5.67 -2.58 -11.67
N SER A 332 4.90 -3.16 -10.74
CA SER A 332 5.39 -4.22 -9.85
C SER A 332 5.63 -5.57 -10.54
N GLN A 333 5.07 -5.79 -11.73
CA GLN A 333 5.43 -6.94 -12.56
C GLN A 333 6.81 -6.76 -13.20
N VAL A 334 7.16 -5.54 -13.61
CA VAL A 334 8.37 -5.22 -14.39
C VAL A 334 9.58 -4.87 -13.49
N VAL A 335 9.37 -4.03 -12.49
CA VAL A 335 10.38 -3.60 -11.50
C VAL A 335 9.80 -3.76 -10.09
N PRO A 336 9.83 -4.98 -9.52
CA PRO A 336 8.95 -5.32 -8.40
C PRO A 336 9.24 -4.58 -7.10
N TYR A 337 10.51 -4.25 -6.83
CA TYR A 337 10.89 -3.47 -5.65
C TYR A 337 10.42 -2.01 -5.78
N GLU A 338 10.79 -1.36 -6.88
CA GLU A 338 10.49 0.04 -7.16
C GLU A 338 8.98 0.25 -7.27
N GLY A 339 8.28 -0.58 -8.05
CA GLY A 339 6.83 -0.50 -8.23
C GLY A 339 6.06 -0.68 -6.92
N ALA A 340 6.47 -1.61 -6.06
CA ALA A 340 5.79 -1.79 -4.77
C ALA A 340 6.12 -0.65 -3.78
N ALA A 341 7.35 -0.13 -3.82
CA ALA A 341 7.77 0.98 -2.98
C ALA A 341 7.04 2.29 -3.34
N THR A 342 6.91 2.61 -4.63
CA THR A 342 6.21 3.83 -5.07
C THR A 342 4.69 3.72 -4.95
N GLY A 343 4.13 2.51 -5.05
CA GLY A 343 2.72 2.25 -4.68
C GLY A 343 2.40 2.57 -3.22
N ILE A 344 3.32 2.30 -2.28
CA ILE A 344 3.17 2.77 -0.88
C ILE A 344 3.33 4.29 -0.78
N GLY A 345 4.22 4.89 -1.59
CA GLY A 345 4.39 6.35 -1.64
C GLY A 345 3.16 7.10 -2.15
N GLY A 346 2.51 6.61 -3.21
CA GLY A 346 1.28 7.16 -3.79
C GLY A 346 0.14 7.23 -2.78
N VAL A 347 -0.35 6.08 -2.35
CA VAL A 347 -1.46 5.96 -1.38
C VAL A 347 -1.23 6.73 -0.07
N VAL A 348 0.03 6.90 0.36
CA VAL A 348 0.39 7.75 1.52
C VAL A 348 0.17 9.24 1.21
N ARG A 349 0.50 9.71 0.00
CA ARG A 349 0.28 11.10 -0.44
C ARG A 349 -1.20 11.45 -0.49
N ASP A 350 -2.06 10.62 -1.07
CA ASP A 350 -3.50 10.87 -1.12
C ASP A 350 -4.04 11.22 0.27
N VAL A 351 -3.71 10.36 1.23
CA VAL A 351 -4.18 10.46 2.61
C VAL A 351 -3.67 11.72 3.29
N PHE A 352 -2.38 12.07 3.17
CA PHE A 352 -1.88 13.28 3.82
C PHE A 352 -2.28 14.56 3.09
N CYS A 353 -2.54 14.53 1.78
CA CYS A 353 -3.01 15.70 1.03
C CYS A 353 -4.37 16.21 1.53
N MET A 354 -5.22 15.32 2.06
CA MET A 354 -6.47 15.67 2.75
C MET A 354 -6.29 16.42 4.10
N GLY A 355 -5.06 16.80 4.47
CA GLY A 355 -4.74 17.41 5.78
C GLY A 355 -4.55 16.39 6.91
N ALA A 356 -4.56 15.09 6.61
CA ALA A 356 -4.49 14.03 7.62
C ALA A 356 -3.05 13.65 8.00
N ARG A 357 -2.90 13.08 9.19
CA ARG A 357 -1.64 12.45 9.63
C ARG A 357 -1.73 10.94 9.42
N VAL A 358 -0.86 10.37 8.59
CA VAL A 358 -0.86 8.93 8.27
C VAL A 358 -0.45 8.09 9.48
N ILE A 359 -1.30 7.12 9.82
CA ILE A 359 -1.27 6.31 11.06
C ILE A 359 -1.16 4.80 10.80
N GLY A 360 -1.22 4.37 9.54
CA GLY A 360 -0.92 2.99 9.16
C GLY A 360 -1.20 2.70 7.69
N CYS A 361 -0.66 1.59 7.20
CA CYS A 361 -0.93 1.04 5.87
C CYS A 361 -1.33 -0.44 5.93
N LEU A 362 -1.87 -0.98 4.84
CA LEU A 362 -2.07 -2.41 4.59
C LEU A 362 -1.66 -2.74 3.15
N ASP A 363 -1.32 -4.01 2.90
CA ASP A 363 -1.03 -4.55 1.56
C ASP A 363 -1.90 -5.76 1.24
N ALA A 364 -2.41 -5.84 0.01
CA ALA A 364 -3.13 -7.02 -0.49
C ALA A 364 -2.49 -7.49 -1.80
N LEU A 365 -1.87 -8.66 -1.72
CA LEU A 365 -0.92 -9.15 -2.71
C LEU A 365 -1.45 -10.39 -3.43
N ARG A 366 -1.26 -10.44 -4.75
CA ARG A 366 -1.52 -11.63 -5.58
C ARG A 366 -0.30 -11.92 -6.44
N PHE A 367 0.23 -13.14 -6.35
CA PHE A 367 1.43 -13.56 -7.06
C PHE A 367 1.21 -14.85 -7.85
N GLY A 368 2.05 -15.06 -8.86
CA GLY A 368 2.10 -16.29 -9.64
C GLY A 368 2.51 -17.53 -8.83
N ASP A 369 2.58 -18.67 -9.51
CA ASP A 369 2.96 -19.94 -8.93
C ASP A 369 4.42 -19.92 -8.42
N LEU A 370 4.59 -20.28 -7.14
CA LEU A 370 5.87 -20.43 -6.46
C LEU A 370 6.79 -21.49 -7.07
N GLN A 371 6.38 -22.27 -8.07
CA GLN A 371 7.29 -23.08 -8.87
C GLN A 371 8.24 -22.24 -9.76
N SER A 372 7.84 -21.03 -10.19
CA SER A 372 8.66 -20.14 -11.02
C SER A 372 9.71 -19.37 -10.21
N ASP A 373 10.96 -19.29 -10.70
CA ASP A 373 11.99 -18.39 -10.15
C ASP A 373 11.57 -16.92 -10.25
N GLU A 374 10.86 -16.56 -11.31
CA GLU A 374 10.35 -15.21 -11.56
C GLU A 374 9.30 -14.82 -10.52
N SER A 375 8.25 -15.64 -10.34
CA SER A 375 7.19 -15.36 -9.36
C SER A 375 7.70 -15.35 -7.91
N ARG A 376 8.69 -16.21 -7.58
CA ARG A 376 9.41 -16.14 -6.29
C ARG A 376 10.18 -14.83 -6.13
N THR A 377 10.80 -14.34 -7.20
CA THR A 377 11.57 -13.07 -7.21
C THR A 377 10.64 -11.88 -7.06
N ILE A 378 9.55 -11.82 -7.85
CA ILE A 378 8.52 -10.77 -7.74
C ILE A 378 7.96 -10.72 -6.32
N ALA A 379 7.51 -11.86 -5.77
CA ALA A 379 6.94 -11.90 -4.42
C ALA A 379 7.92 -11.41 -3.34
N ARG A 380 9.20 -11.77 -3.44
CA ARG A 380 10.24 -11.33 -2.51
C ARG A 380 10.55 -9.84 -2.66
N GLU A 381 10.72 -9.35 -3.88
CA GLU A 381 11.12 -7.97 -4.13
C GLU A 381 9.97 -6.98 -3.90
N VAL A 382 8.71 -7.33 -4.17
CA VAL A 382 7.52 -6.55 -3.78
C VAL A 382 7.47 -6.35 -2.26
N VAL A 383 7.57 -7.43 -1.48
CA VAL A 383 7.56 -7.36 -0.01
C VAL A 383 8.75 -6.54 0.52
N ARG A 384 9.93 -6.67 -0.11
CA ARG A 384 11.08 -5.82 0.21
C ARG A 384 10.87 -4.35 -0.17
N GLY A 385 10.15 -4.05 -1.26
CA GLY A 385 9.80 -2.70 -1.69
C GLY A 385 8.85 -2.01 -0.71
N ILE A 386 7.77 -2.71 -0.31
CA ILE A 386 6.80 -2.23 0.69
C ILE A 386 7.50 -1.90 2.01
N GLY A 387 8.29 -2.84 2.56
CA GLY A 387 9.06 -2.60 3.78
C GLY A 387 10.16 -1.54 3.59
N GLY A 388 10.76 -1.47 2.40
CA GLY A 388 11.77 -0.49 2.03
C GLY A 388 11.27 0.95 1.99
N TYR A 389 9.99 1.17 1.73
CA TYR A 389 9.36 2.49 1.74
C TYR A 389 8.61 2.78 3.06
N GLY A 390 7.74 1.88 3.50
CA GLY A 390 6.91 2.08 4.70
C GLY A 390 7.71 2.22 6.00
N ASN A 391 8.78 1.42 6.17
CA ASN A 391 9.56 1.45 7.41
C ASN A 391 10.33 2.79 7.58
N PRO A 392 11.05 3.34 6.58
CA PRO A 392 11.67 4.67 6.70
C PRO A 392 10.67 5.83 6.82
N LEU A 393 9.46 5.72 6.27
CA LEU A 393 8.39 6.69 6.51
C LEU A 393 7.92 6.72 7.98
N GLY A 394 8.16 5.64 8.74
CA GLY A 394 7.67 5.49 10.10
C GLY A 394 6.15 5.34 10.16
N ILE A 395 5.59 4.55 9.23
CA ILE A 395 4.17 4.23 9.15
C ILE A 395 4.03 2.72 9.39
N PRO A 396 3.23 2.27 10.37
CA PRO A 396 3.11 0.84 10.66
C PRO A 396 2.24 0.14 9.62
N ASN A 397 2.64 -1.05 9.19
CA ASN A 397 1.74 -1.95 8.48
C ASN A 397 0.84 -2.66 9.49
N LEU A 398 -0.48 -2.55 9.32
CA LEU A 398 -1.48 -3.01 10.29
C LEU A 398 -2.05 -4.39 9.97
N GLY A 399 -1.84 -4.88 8.76
CA GLY A 399 -2.44 -6.12 8.27
C GLY A 399 -2.38 -6.18 6.75
N GLY A 400 -2.78 -7.32 6.19
CA GLY A 400 -2.72 -7.54 4.77
C GLY A 400 -3.15 -8.94 4.39
N ASP A 401 -3.12 -9.21 3.09
CA ASP A 401 -3.54 -10.47 2.49
C ASP A 401 -2.53 -10.87 1.39
N THR A 402 -2.32 -12.17 1.18
CA THR A 402 -1.33 -12.69 0.23
C THR A 402 -1.73 -14.05 -0.32
N VAL A 403 -2.02 -14.11 -1.61
CA VAL A 403 -2.43 -15.33 -2.32
C VAL A 403 -1.49 -15.60 -3.51
N PHE A 404 -1.18 -16.88 -3.71
CA PHE A 404 -0.40 -17.41 -4.81
C PHE A 404 -1.30 -18.28 -5.71
N ASP A 405 -1.44 -17.91 -6.98
CA ASP A 405 -2.17 -18.68 -7.99
C ASP A 405 -1.62 -18.40 -9.40
N SER A 406 -1.65 -19.43 -10.26
CA SER A 406 -1.08 -19.35 -11.61
C SER A 406 -1.75 -18.34 -12.54
N SER A 407 -2.95 -17.82 -12.23
CA SER A 407 -3.59 -16.73 -12.99
C SER A 407 -2.82 -15.41 -12.90
N TYR A 408 -1.99 -15.23 -11.87
CA TYR A 408 -1.15 -14.06 -11.67
C TYR A 408 0.30 -14.24 -12.15
N ASN A 409 0.57 -15.29 -12.94
CA ASN A 409 1.93 -15.54 -13.48
C ASN A 409 2.43 -14.40 -14.37
N THR A 410 1.54 -13.77 -15.15
CA THR A 410 1.87 -12.69 -16.10
C THR A 410 1.64 -11.30 -15.52
N ASN A 411 0.85 -11.20 -14.45
CA ASN A 411 0.40 -9.96 -13.84
C ASN A 411 0.15 -10.21 -12.34
N CYS A 412 1.13 -9.90 -11.51
CA CYS A 412 0.92 -9.78 -10.06
C CYS A 412 -0.01 -8.61 -9.73
N LEU A 413 -0.70 -8.69 -8.60
CA LEU A 413 -1.44 -7.57 -8.03
C LEU A 413 -0.76 -7.10 -6.75
N VAL A 414 -0.55 -5.79 -6.66
CA VAL A 414 0.08 -5.11 -5.53
C VAL A 414 -0.81 -3.95 -5.14
N ASN A 415 -1.79 -4.24 -4.28
CA ASN A 415 -2.72 -3.25 -3.78
C ASN A 415 -2.23 -2.72 -2.43
N ALA A 416 -2.36 -1.41 -2.23
CA ALA A 416 -1.92 -0.75 -1.02
C ALA A 416 -3.05 0.12 -0.45
N ILE A 417 -3.17 0.17 0.87
CA ILE A 417 -4.14 0.99 1.60
C ILE A 417 -3.36 1.87 2.56
N ALA A 418 -3.75 3.13 2.71
CA ALA A 418 -3.24 4.01 3.76
C ALA A 418 -4.38 4.62 4.57
N LEU A 419 -4.08 4.91 5.84
CA LEU A 419 -5.03 5.39 6.83
C LEU A 419 -4.48 6.67 7.47
N GLY A 420 -5.27 7.73 7.52
CA GLY A 420 -4.90 9.01 8.13
C GLY A 420 -5.88 9.45 9.20
N ILE A 421 -5.41 10.13 10.25
CA ILE A 421 -6.27 10.80 11.23
C ILE A 421 -6.37 12.29 10.92
N VAL A 422 -7.60 12.81 10.85
CA VAL A 422 -7.89 14.24 10.64
C VAL A 422 -9.09 14.65 11.52
N ARG A 423 -9.26 15.95 11.77
CA ARG A 423 -10.49 16.50 12.36
C ARG A 423 -11.33 17.12 11.26
N GLU A 424 -12.64 17.01 11.35
CA GLU A 424 -13.60 17.40 10.31
C GLU A 424 -13.48 18.88 9.88
N ASP A 425 -13.15 19.80 10.79
CA ASP A 425 -12.85 21.22 10.51
C ASP A 425 -11.38 21.51 10.17
N HIS A 426 -10.56 20.46 10.00
CA HIS A 426 -9.14 20.53 9.61
C HIS A 426 -8.86 19.87 8.24
N VAL A 427 -9.89 19.32 7.56
CA VAL A 427 -9.73 18.72 6.23
C VAL A 427 -9.25 19.79 5.25
N ILE A 428 -8.26 19.43 4.44
CA ILE A 428 -7.83 20.22 3.28
C ILE A 428 -8.41 19.54 2.05
N HIS A 429 -8.96 20.32 1.13
CA HIS A 429 -9.61 19.81 -0.07
C HIS A 429 -8.64 19.78 -1.26
N SER A 430 -8.85 18.82 -2.17
CA SER A 430 -8.13 18.72 -3.44
C SER A 430 -8.82 19.46 -4.60
N PHE A 431 -9.65 20.45 -4.27
CA PHE A 431 -10.21 21.45 -5.18
C PHE A 431 -10.02 22.88 -4.65
N VAL A 432 -9.89 23.86 -5.54
CA VAL A 432 -9.69 25.26 -5.15
C VAL A 432 -10.94 25.89 -4.52
N PRO A 433 -10.81 26.85 -3.58
CA PRO A 433 -11.93 27.68 -3.12
C PRO A 433 -12.60 28.46 -4.26
N GLU A 434 -13.90 28.78 -4.11
CA GLU A 434 -14.71 29.44 -5.16
C GLU A 434 -14.10 30.78 -5.62
N GLU A 435 -13.48 31.55 -4.72
CA GLU A 435 -12.84 32.81 -5.07
C GLU A 435 -11.54 32.67 -5.88
N ALA A 436 -10.94 31.47 -5.95
CA ALA A 436 -9.55 31.27 -6.35
C ALA A 436 -9.23 31.79 -7.76
N GLY A 437 -10.12 31.56 -8.73
CA GLY A 437 -9.99 32.07 -10.09
C GLY A 437 -10.14 33.59 -10.21
N THR A 438 -10.88 34.23 -9.30
CA THR A 438 -11.07 35.70 -9.28
C THR A 438 -9.94 36.44 -8.57
N VAL A 439 -9.39 35.82 -7.51
CA VAL A 439 -8.24 36.33 -6.76
C VAL A 439 -6.92 36.04 -7.49
N GLY A 440 -6.87 34.98 -8.29
CA GLY A 440 -5.67 34.53 -8.99
C GLY A 440 -4.70 33.81 -8.04
N TYR A 441 -5.17 32.73 -7.40
CA TYR A 441 -4.39 31.89 -6.49
C TYR A 441 -3.08 31.41 -7.15
N ASP A 442 -2.00 31.38 -6.38
CA ASP A 442 -0.69 30.92 -6.84
C ASP A 442 -0.60 29.40 -6.79
N ILE A 443 -0.11 28.79 -7.89
CA ILE A 443 0.13 27.36 -8.02
C ILE A 443 1.59 27.09 -7.65
N ILE A 444 1.83 26.25 -6.65
CA ILE A 444 3.15 25.95 -6.08
C ILE A 444 3.39 24.43 -6.14
N LEU A 445 4.37 24.01 -6.94
CA LEU A 445 4.85 22.63 -6.92
C LEU A 445 5.92 22.47 -5.85
N VAL A 446 5.84 21.39 -5.07
CA VAL A 446 6.76 21.05 -3.99
C VAL A 446 7.25 19.62 -4.19
N GLY A 447 8.55 19.36 -3.96
CA GLY A 447 9.11 18.01 -3.96
C GLY A 447 10.32 17.87 -4.88
N LYS A 448 10.59 16.65 -5.38
CA LYS A 448 11.67 16.37 -6.35
C LYS A 448 11.62 17.29 -7.58
N ALA A 449 12.77 17.49 -8.22
CA ALA A 449 12.84 18.10 -9.54
C ALA A 449 12.33 17.12 -10.61
N THR A 450 11.43 17.58 -11.47
CA THR A 450 10.83 16.81 -12.57
C THR A 450 11.91 16.27 -13.51
N ASP A 451 11.79 14.99 -13.83
CA ASP A 451 12.70 14.25 -14.70
C ASP A 451 11.92 13.52 -15.81
N ARG A 452 12.45 12.41 -16.34
CA ARG A 452 11.76 11.56 -17.33
C ARG A 452 11.09 10.33 -16.70
N SER A 453 11.22 10.11 -15.39
CA SER A 453 10.70 8.92 -14.72
C SER A 453 9.17 8.86 -14.77
N GLY A 454 8.64 7.65 -14.94
CA GLY A 454 7.20 7.40 -15.08
C GLY A 454 6.50 8.10 -16.25
N PHE A 455 7.20 8.78 -17.16
CA PHE A 455 6.53 9.44 -18.31
C PHE A 455 5.88 8.38 -19.22
N GLY A 456 4.54 8.34 -19.23
CA GLY A 456 3.74 7.33 -19.92
C GLY A 456 3.24 6.18 -19.03
N GLY A 457 3.52 6.18 -17.72
CA GLY A 457 3.13 5.13 -16.78
C GLY A 457 1.63 4.82 -16.77
N ALA A 458 0.78 5.85 -16.66
CA ALA A 458 -0.68 5.69 -16.74
C ALA A 458 -1.19 5.06 -18.06
N ALA A 459 -0.52 5.35 -19.19
CA ALA A 459 -0.86 4.76 -20.48
C ALA A 459 -0.41 3.30 -20.57
N PHE A 460 0.76 2.97 -20.01
CA PHE A 460 1.25 1.59 -19.87
C PHE A 460 0.32 0.75 -18.99
N ALA A 461 -0.13 1.29 -17.85
CA ALA A 461 -1.13 0.66 -16.97
C ALA A 461 -2.55 0.55 -17.57
N SER A 462 -2.77 1.09 -18.78
CA SER A 462 -4.03 0.99 -19.53
C SER A 462 -3.89 0.13 -20.80
N ALA A 463 -2.80 -0.63 -20.94
CA ALA A 463 -2.50 -1.50 -22.06
C ALA A 463 -2.20 -2.94 -21.60
N MET A 464 -2.47 -3.92 -22.46
CA MET A 464 -2.05 -5.31 -22.18
C MET A 464 -0.55 -5.47 -22.44
N MET A 465 0.14 -6.19 -21.57
CA MET A 465 1.60 -6.35 -21.65
C MET A 465 2.01 -7.21 -22.87
N SER A 466 3.05 -6.78 -23.58
CA SER A 466 3.67 -7.53 -24.68
C SER A 466 5.19 -7.47 -24.60
N ASP A 467 5.86 -8.51 -25.08
CA ASP A 467 7.32 -8.66 -25.06
C ASP A 467 8.05 -7.46 -25.74
N GLU A 468 7.42 -6.78 -26.71
CA GLU A 468 7.99 -5.60 -27.38
C GLU A 468 7.89 -4.30 -26.55
N ASP A 469 7.02 -4.26 -25.54
CA ASP A 469 6.78 -3.10 -24.68
C ASP A 469 7.66 -3.09 -23.43
N GLU A 470 8.14 -4.26 -22.97
CA GLU A 470 9.02 -4.37 -21.79
C GLU A 470 10.38 -3.70 -22.01
N GLU A 471 11.07 -3.98 -23.13
CA GLU A 471 12.38 -3.37 -23.43
C GLU A 471 12.28 -1.85 -23.61
N ARG A 472 11.18 -1.36 -24.19
CA ARG A 472 10.97 0.08 -24.48
C ARG A 472 10.68 0.92 -23.23
N ASN A 473 10.06 0.34 -22.21
CA ASN A 473 9.56 1.07 -21.04
C ASN A 473 10.51 1.07 -19.83
N THR A 474 11.76 0.63 -20.00
CA THR A 474 12.84 0.81 -19.00
C THR A 474 13.10 2.27 -18.61
N GLY A 475 12.67 3.25 -19.42
CA GLY A 475 12.68 4.67 -19.08
C GLY A 475 11.61 5.11 -18.08
N ALA A 476 10.61 4.26 -17.78
CA ALA A 476 9.51 4.57 -16.87
C ALA A 476 9.79 4.18 -15.40
N VAL A 477 10.94 3.56 -15.09
CA VAL A 477 11.31 3.16 -13.73
C VAL A 477 11.33 4.38 -12.81
N GLN A 478 10.44 4.38 -11.84
CA GLN A 478 10.34 5.41 -10.81
C GLN A 478 11.37 5.13 -9.72
N GLU A 479 12.18 6.11 -9.32
CA GLU A 479 13.16 5.94 -8.23
C GLU A 479 12.53 6.33 -6.87
N PRO A 480 12.24 5.39 -5.96
CA PRO A 480 11.66 5.71 -4.65
C PRO A 480 12.65 6.46 -3.75
N ASN A 481 12.22 7.55 -3.12
CA ASN A 481 12.99 8.24 -2.08
C ASN A 481 12.16 8.46 -0.79
N PRO A 482 12.00 7.41 0.05
CA PRO A 482 11.21 7.50 1.27
C PRO A 482 11.85 8.42 2.33
N PHE A 483 13.13 8.77 2.23
CA PHE A 483 13.76 9.73 3.15
C PHE A 483 13.34 11.18 2.84
N LEU A 484 13.26 11.54 1.56
CA LEU A 484 12.68 12.81 1.15
C LEU A 484 11.20 12.86 1.51
N GLU A 485 10.44 11.81 1.19
CA GLU A 485 9.01 11.75 1.51
C GLU A 485 8.74 11.84 3.01
N ARG A 486 9.56 11.18 3.85
CA ARG A 486 9.52 11.32 5.31
C ARG A 486 9.70 12.77 5.77
N HIS A 487 10.59 13.51 5.12
CA HIS A 487 10.86 14.91 5.42
C HIS A 487 9.73 15.83 4.91
N LEU A 488 9.19 15.54 3.72
CA LEU A 488 8.03 16.24 3.16
C LEU A 488 6.78 16.03 4.04
N LEU A 489 6.52 14.83 4.54
CA LEU A 489 5.47 14.54 5.52
C LEU A 489 5.63 15.39 6.79
N ALA A 490 6.80 15.32 7.43
CA ALA A 490 7.07 16.05 8.68
C ALA A 490 6.95 17.57 8.50
N SER A 491 7.46 18.09 7.37
CA SER A 491 7.34 19.49 6.99
C SER A 491 5.89 19.90 6.75
N THR A 492 5.16 19.13 5.97
CA THR A 492 3.79 19.42 5.56
C THR A 492 2.84 19.37 6.77
N TYR A 493 3.03 18.44 7.71
CA TYR A 493 2.28 18.44 8.97
C TYR A 493 2.48 19.70 9.80
N ALA A 494 3.70 20.26 9.84
CA ALA A 494 3.94 21.54 10.53
C ALA A 494 3.29 22.73 9.80
N LEU A 495 3.16 22.65 8.46
CA LEU A 495 2.39 23.63 7.69
C LEU A 495 0.88 23.51 7.95
N PHE A 496 0.34 22.29 8.08
CA PHE A 496 -1.05 22.07 8.47
C PHE A 496 -1.36 22.67 9.86
N ASP A 497 -0.51 22.42 10.85
CA ASP A 497 -0.65 23.01 12.18
C ASP A 497 -0.66 24.55 12.11
N TRP A 498 0.23 25.16 11.30
CA TRP A 498 0.25 26.61 11.08
C TRP A 498 -1.00 27.15 10.38
N LEU A 499 -1.49 26.48 9.33
CA LEU A 499 -2.71 26.85 8.60
C LEU A 499 -3.95 26.80 9.50
N VAL A 500 -4.04 25.79 10.38
CA VAL A 500 -5.05 25.66 11.42
C VAL A 500 -4.96 26.82 12.41
N GLU A 501 -3.78 27.05 13.01
CA GLU A 501 -3.60 28.06 14.05
C GLU A 501 -3.91 29.49 13.58
N ASN A 502 -3.70 29.77 12.29
CA ASN A 502 -3.92 31.09 11.68
C ASN A 502 -5.26 31.20 10.94
N ASN A 503 -6.09 30.15 10.94
CA ASN A 503 -7.37 30.07 10.21
C ASN A 503 -7.19 30.42 8.72
N HIS A 504 -6.43 29.58 8.00
CA HIS A 504 -6.07 29.74 6.59
C HIS A 504 -6.38 28.51 5.72
N LEU A 505 -7.03 27.48 6.28
CA LEU A 505 -7.45 26.28 5.54
C LEU A 505 -8.45 26.61 4.41
N ASP A 506 -9.27 27.64 4.60
CA ASP A 506 -10.22 28.18 3.62
C ASP A 506 -9.54 28.84 2.39
N LYS A 507 -8.20 28.95 2.40
CA LYS A 507 -7.42 29.72 1.41
C LYS A 507 -6.39 28.88 0.67
N VAL A 508 -6.51 27.57 0.78
CA VAL A 508 -5.60 26.59 0.16
C VAL A 508 -6.38 25.41 -0.40
N SER A 509 -5.83 24.80 -1.43
CA SER A 509 -6.09 23.42 -1.81
C SER A 509 -4.76 22.68 -1.93
N PHE A 510 -4.79 21.36 -1.73
CA PHE A 510 -3.59 20.54 -1.71
C PHE A 510 -3.88 19.17 -2.31
N LYS A 511 -2.97 18.68 -3.16
CA LYS A 511 -3.10 17.41 -3.88
C LYS A 511 -1.72 16.85 -4.22
N ASP A 512 -1.63 15.53 -4.37
CA ASP A 512 -0.43 14.78 -4.72
C ASP A 512 -0.05 14.94 -6.21
N LEU A 513 1.15 14.49 -6.62
CA LEU A 513 1.46 14.23 -8.02
C LEU A 513 1.67 12.73 -8.28
N GLY A 514 0.60 12.04 -8.65
CA GLY A 514 0.59 10.71 -9.24
C GLY A 514 0.56 10.70 -10.78
N ALA A 515 -0.31 9.84 -11.32
CA ALA A 515 -0.49 9.61 -12.75
C ALA A 515 -0.74 10.90 -13.55
N GLY A 516 -0.02 11.10 -14.65
CA GLY A 516 -0.12 12.32 -15.48
C GLY A 516 0.41 13.63 -14.86
N GLY A 517 1.11 13.55 -13.73
CA GLY A 517 2.04 14.60 -13.25
C GLY A 517 1.41 15.99 -13.04
N VAL A 518 2.11 17.03 -13.50
CA VAL A 518 1.75 18.44 -13.28
C VAL A 518 0.38 18.78 -13.88
N VAL A 519 0.02 18.18 -15.01
CA VAL A 519 -1.29 18.40 -15.63
C VAL A 519 -2.41 17.83 -14.79
N CYS A 520 -2.29 16.57 -14.36
CA CYS A 520 -3.31 15.90 -13.55
C CYS A 520 -3.62 16.69 -12.28
N VAL A 521 -2.60 16.93 -11.45
CA VAL A 521 -2.74 17.61 -10.16
C VAL A 521 -3.34 19.02 -10.27
N THR A 522 -3.05 19.75 -11.35
CA THR A 522 -3.50 21.14 -11.48
C THR A 522 -4.81 21.29 -12.22
N VAL A 523 -5.15 20.41 -13.17
CA VAL A 523 -6.42 20.46 -13.88
C VAL A 523 -7.58 19.96 -13.01
N GLU A 524 -7.37 18.90 -12.23
CA GLU A 524 -8.40 18.34 -11.33
C GLU A 524 -8.80 19.34 -10.24
N GLN A 525 -7.81 20.05 -9.67
CA GLN A 525 -8.05 21.08 -8.66
C GLN A 525 -8.95 22.24 -9.13
N VAL A 526 -9.01 22.53 -10.44
CA VAL A 526 -9.74 23.70 -10.99
C VAL A 526 -10.98 23.34 -11.81
N ALA A 527 -11.01 22.18 -12.46
CA ALA A 527 -11.99 21.85 -13.49
C ALA A 527 -13.44 21.85 -12.94
N ASP A 528 -13.71 21.13 -11.86
CA ASP A 528 -15.09 21.02 -11.35
C ASP A 528 -15.60 22.31 -10.70
N GLN A 529 -14.70 23.15 -10.20
CA GLN A 529 -14.99 24.52 -9.72
C GLN A 529 -15.26 25.53 -10.86
N GLY A 530 -15.17 25.11 -12.12
CA GLY A 530 -15.33 25.99 -13.29
C GLY A 530 -14.18 26.99 -13.47
N CYS A 531 -13.08 26.80 -12.74
CA CYS A 531 -11.87 27.60 -12.87
C CYS A 531 -10.98 27.08 -14.00
N GLY A 532 -10.05 27.92 -14.45
CA GLY A 532 -8.95 27.57 -15.34
C GLY A 532 -7.61 27.68 -14.63
N ALA A 533 -6.53 27.50 -15.38
CA ALA A 533 -5.17 27.69 -14.90
C ALA A 533 -4.25 28.19 -16.03
N VAL A 534 -3.22 28.94 -15.67
CA VAL A 534 -2.09 29.29 -16.53
C VAL A 534 -0.81 28.87 -15.81
N ILE A 535 -0.08 27.93 -16.39
CA ILE A 535 1.14 27.36 -15.82
C ILE A 535 2.29 27.59 -16.80
N ASP A 536 3.41 28.06 -16.27
CA ASP A 536 4.65 28.29 -16.98
C ASP A 536 5.59 27.10 -16.70
N LEU A 537 5.80 26.27 -17.72
CA LEU A 537 6.64 25.07 -17.62
C LEU A 537 8.12 25.44 -17.46
N ASP A 538 8.55 26.64 -17.87
CA ASP A 538 9.92 27.13 -17.66
C ASP A 538 10.20 27.42 -16.16
N ARG A 539 9.14 27.51 -15.33
CA ARG A 539 9.21 27.67 -13.88
C ARG A 539 9.12 26.37 -13.09
N VAL A 540 8.72 25.26 -13.74
CA VAL A 540 8.76 23.93 -13.12
C VAL A 540 10.22 23.58 -12.85
N HIS A 541 10.52 23.07 -11.65
CA HIS A 541 11.88 22.69 -11.31
C HIS A 541 12.22 21.33 -11.92
N VAL A 542 13.23 21.31 -12.79
CA VAL A 542 13.65 20.12 -13.56
C VAL A 542 15.06 19.66 -13.20
N SER A 543 15.32 18.36 -13.31
CA SER A 543 16.64 17.75 -13.04
C SER A 543 17.59 17.80 -14.24
N LEU A 544 17.04 17.91 -15.46
CA LEU A 544 17.77 17.99 -16.71
C LEU A 544 17.43 19.30 -17.43
N ALA A 545 18.44 19.98 -17.95
CA ALA A 545 18.23 21.04 -18.92
C ALA A 545 17.60 20.44 -20.20
N GLU A 546 16.70 21.17 -20.85
CA GLU A 546 16.09 20.81 -22.14
C GLU A 546 15.16 19.56 -22.10
N LEU A 547 14.28 19.47 -21.08
CA LEU A 547 13.13 18.56 -21.14
C LEU A 547 12.05 19.08 -22.11
N PRO A 548 11.42 18.23 -22.94
CA PRO A 548 10.28 18.62 -23.77
C PRO A 548 9.07 19.05 -22.93
N PRO A 549 8.22 19.98 -23.42
CA PRO A 549 7.08 20.49 -22.64
C PRO A 549 6.10 19.39 -22.23
N GLU A 550 5.84 18.40 -23.09
CA GLU A 550 5.02 17.23 -22.76
C GLU A 550 5.59 16.40 -21.60
N VAL A 551 6.92 16.30 -21.48
CA VAL A 551 7.56 15.60 -20.36
C VAL A 551 7.45 16.43 -19.07
N ILE A 552 7.74 17.73 -19.12
CA ILE A 552 7.62 18.61 -17.95
C ILE A 552 6.17 18.62 -17.42
N ALA A 553 5.20 18.62 -18.34
CA ALA A 553 3.77 18.63 -18.04
C ALA A 553 3.26 17.31 -17.43
N CYS A 554 3.71 16.15 -17.94
CA CYS A 554 3.07 14.86 -17.65
C CYS A 554 3.97 13.80 -17.00
N ALA A 555 5.25 14.06 -16.73
CA ALA A 555 6.12 13.09 -16.05
C ALA A 555 5.65 12.81 -14.60
N GLU A 556 5.73 11.54 -14.21
CA GLU A 556 5.20 10.98 -12.96
C GLU A 556 6.31 10.85 -11.89
N THR A 557 7.27 11.78 -11.91
CA THR A 557 8.35 11.87 -10.91
C THR A 557 7.75 11.89 -9.50
N GLN A 558 8.22 10.98 -8.65
CA GLN A 558 7.69 10.71 -7.32
C GLN A 558 8.05 11.80 -6.29
N GLU A 559 7.48 11.69 -5.08
CA GLU A 559 7.71 12.62 -3.96
C GLU A 559 7.49 14.09 -4.34
N ARG A 560 6.32 14.37 -4.95
CA ARG A 560 5.86 15.71 -5.31
C ARG A 560 4.40 15.92 -4.93
N MET A 561 4.06 17.17 -4.62
CA MET A 561 2.70 17.64 -4.31
C MET A 561 2.48 19.06 -4.86
N CYS A 562 1.23 19.49 -5.01
CA CYS A 562 0.84 20.81 -5.47
C CYS A 562 -0.04 21.52 -4.45
N TRP A 563 0.38 22.72 -4.04
CA TRP A 563 -0.48 23.67 -3.34
C TRP A 563 -1.05 24.67 -4.33
N MET A 564 -2.34 24.98 -4.25
CA MET A 564 -2.88 26.24 -4.77
C MET A 564 -3.32 27.10 -3.61
N CYS A 565 -2.89 28.37 -3.56
CA CYS A 565 -3.11 29.20 -2.37
C CYS A 565 -3.40 30.67 -2.67
N HIS A 566 -4.12 31.31 -1.74
CA HIS A 566 -4.32 32.76 -1.77
C HIS A 566 -2.95 33.48 -1.78
N PRO A 567 -2.71 34.51 -2.64
CA PRO A 567 -1.38 35.12 -2.82
C PRO A 567 -0.70 35.69 -1.56
N SER A 568 -1.44 35.90 -0.47
CA SER A 568 -0.87 36.26 0.84
C SER A 568 -0.11 35.14 1.54
N LEU A 569 -0.34 33.88 1.14
CA LEU A 569 0.25 32.68 1.75
C LEU A 569 1.48 32.18 0.97
N THR A 570 1.58 32.51 -0.32
CA THR A 570 2.63 32.05 -1.26
C THR A 570 4.04 32.18 -0.68
N ASN A 571 4.39 33.36 -0.17
CA ASN A 571 5.71 33.61 0.42
C ASN A 571 5.95 32.80 1.71
N HIS A 572 4.89 32.45 2.46
CA HIS A 572 5.03 31.59 3.64
C HIS A 572 5.26 30.14 3.22
N ILE A 573 4.46 29.59 2.31
CA ILE A 573 4.55 28.19 1.86
C ILE A 573 5.90 27.93 1.18
N VAL A 574 6.33 28.79 0.25
CA VAL A 574 7.63 28.64 -0.42
C VAL A 574 8.78 28.70 0.58
N ARG A 575 8.74 29.64 1.53
CA ARG A 575 9.74 29.80 2.58
C ARG A 575 9.75 28.63 3.58
N HIS A 576 8.58 28.07 3.87
CA HIS A 576 8.43 26.93 4.77
C HIS A 576 9.22 25.73 4.25
N TYR A 577 9.02 25.34 2.99
CA TYR A 577 9.78 24.23 2.39
C TYR A 577 11.24 24.59 2.09
N ASN A 578 11.53 25.78 1.54
CA ASN A 578 12.88 26.11 1.05
C ASN A 578 13.85 26.67 2.09
N GLU A 579 13.37 27.31 3.17
CA GLU A 579 14.25 27.93 4.18
C GLU A 579 14.06 27.35 5.60
N ILE A 580 12.81 27.03 6.00
CA ILE A 580 12.52 26.57 7.36
C ILE A 580 12.82 25.07 7.49
N TRP A 581 12.41 24.29 6.49
CA TRP A 581 12.64 22.85 6.40
C TRP A 581 13.78 22.48 5.44
N ASP A 582 14.34 23.44 4.70
CA ASP A 582 15.53 23.26 3.85
C ASP A 582 15.47 22.00 2.94
N VAL A 583 14.31 21.79 2.29
CA VAL A 583 14.11 20.69 1.32
C VAL A 583 15.23 20.60 0.26
N PRO A 584 15.79 21.72 -0.27
CA PRO A 584 16.91 21.67 -1.20
C PRO A 584 18.21 21.04 -0.66
N ALA A 585 18.38 20.98 0.66
CA ALA A 585 19.52 20.28 1.28
C ALA A 585 19.28 18.77 1.48
N ILE A 586 18.04 18.29 1.35
CA ILE A 586 17.67 16.88 1.54
C ILE A 586 17.78 16.07 0.25
N ALA A 587 17.39 16.67 -0.89
CA ALA A 587 17.49 16.04 -2.20
C ALA A 587 17.85 17.07 -3.27
N GLU A 588 18.75 16.71 -4.19
CA GLU A 588 19.23 17.61 -5.24
C GLU A 588 18.09 18.09 -6.14
N GLY A 589 18.04 19.40 -6.39
CA GLY A 589 16.99 20.04 -7.18
C GLY A 589 15.60 20.14 -6.52
N ALA A 590 15.35 19.42 -5.43
CA ALA A 590 14.05 19.42 -4.75
C ALA A 590 13.75 20.77 -4.09
N ARG A 591 12.55 21.32 -4.29
CA ARG A 591 12.15 22.62 -3.76
C ARG A 591 10.64 22.87 -3.87
N ALA A 592 10.18 23.97 -3.27
CA ALA A 592 8.93 24.63 -3.61
C ALA A 592 9.15 25.71 -4.69
N SER A 593 8.38 25.69 -5.78
CA SER A 593 8.44 26.64 -6.90
C SER A 593 7.04 27.16 -7.26
N VAL A 594 6.87 28.48 -7.42
CA VAL A 594 5.62 29.07 -7.94
C VAL A 594 5.61 28.97 -9.46
N VAL A 595 4.76 28.11 -10.02
CA VAL A 595 4.74 27.75 -11.44
C VAL A 595 3.62 28.39 -12.24
N GLY A 596 2.54 28.85 -11.59
CA GLY A 596 1.36 29.31 -12.32
C GLY A 596 0.33 30.02 -11.45
N LYS A 597 -0.83 30.30 -12.05
CA LYS A 597 -2.00 30.90 -11.38
C LYS A 597 -3.30 30.25 -11.82
N VAL A 598 -4.26 30.19 -10.90
CA VAL A 598 -5.66 29.87 -11.17
C VAL A 598 -6.33 31.04 -11.90
N THR A 599 -7.24 30.76 -12.83
CA THR A 599 -8.02 31.76 -13.59
C THR A 599 -9.52 31.49 -13.50
N ASN A 600 -10.36 32.47 -13.85
CA ASN A 600 -11.84 32.37 -13.83
C ASN A 600 -12.48 32.19 -15.22
N ASP A 601 -11.69 31.90 -16.25
CA ASP A 601 -12.15 31.74 -17.63
C ASP A 601 -12.40 30.28 -18.05
N GLY A 602 -12.24 29.32 -17.13
CA GLY A 602 -12.39 27.88 -17.37
C GLY A 602 -11.32 27.24 -18.25
N ARG A 603 -10.35 28.04 -18.74
CA ARG A 603 -9.33 27.59 -19.71
C ARG A 603 -8.05 27.16 -19.02
N TYR A 604 -7.61 25.95 -19.35
CA TYR A 604 -6.35 25.39 -18.90
C TYR A 604 -5.27 25.64 -19.96
N ARG A 605 -4.19 26.32 -19.56
CA ARG A 605 -3.11 26.76 -20.46
C ARG A 605 -1.73 26.42 -19.91
N LEU A 606 -0.88 25.89 -20.78
CA LEU A 606 0.54 25.67 -20.52
C LEU A 606 1.39 26.57 -21.43
N LEU A 607 2.38 27.23 -20.83
CA LEU A 607 3.37 28.06 -21.51
C LEU A 607 4.74 27.38 -21.43
N HIS A 608 5.56 27.47 -22.48
CA HIS A 608 6.94 26.98 -22.50
C HIS A 608 7.75 27.72 -23.57
N GLY A 609 8.91 28.25 -23.22
CA GLY A 609 9.73 29.06 -24.15
C GLY A 609 9.06 30.34 -24.67
N GLY A 610 7.98 30.79 -24.02
CA GLY A 610 7.12 31.88 -24.47
C GLY A 610 5.96 31.48 -25.41
N ASP A 611 5.90 30.24 -25.87
CA ASP A 611 4.80 29.70 -26.69
C ASP A 611 3.71 29.06 -25.81
N ILE A 612 2.47 29.07 -26.30
CA ILE A 612 1.35 28.32 -25.71
C ILE A 612 1.39 26.90 -26.24
N VAL A 613 1.73 25.93 -25.40
CA VAL A 613 1.86 24.51 -25.79
C VAL A 613 0.60 23.69 -25.50
N CYS A 614 -0.30 24.19 -24.65
CA CYS A 614 -1.64 23.63 -24.45
C CYS A 614 -2.63 24.78 -24.18
N ASP A 615 -3.82 24.73 -24.78
CA ASP A 615 -4.90 25.69 -24.56
C ASP A 615 -6.29 25.05 -24.78
N ALA A 616 -6.90 24.61 -23.67
CA ALA A 616 -8.10 23.77 -23.63
C ALA A 616 -9.13 24.26 -22.60
N GLN A 617 -10.35 23.72 -22.62
CA GLN A 617 -11.25 23.81 -21.46
C GLN A 617 -10.80 22.79 -20.41
N ALA A 618 -10.74 23.19 -19.14
CA ALA A 618 -10.29 22.28 -18.07
C ALA A 618 -11.18 21.01 -17.96
N LYS A 619 -12.49 21.15 -18.18
CA LYS A 619 -13.46 20.03 -18.15
C LYS A 619 -13.32 19.07 -19.32
N ASP A 620 -12.82 19.51 -20.48
CA ASP A 620 -12.65 18.63 -21.65
C ASP A 620 -11.44 17.69 -21.47
N ILE A 621 -10.45 18.11 -20.67
CA ILE A 621 -9.31 17.28 -20.27
C ILE A 621 -9.78 16.17 -19.32
N THR A 622 -10.52 16.51 -18.26
CA THR A 622 -10.90 15.56 -17.19
C THR A 622 -12.12 14.69 -17.51
N GLN A 623 -13.08 15.19 -18.30
CA GLN A 623 -14.38 14.52 -18.51
C GLN A 623 -14.68 14.18 -19.98
N GLY A 624 -13.79 14.53 -20.91
CA GLY A 624 -14.04 14.42 -22.36
C GLY A 624 -14.24 13.00 -22.88
N LEU A 625 -13.61 11.97 -22.29
CA LEU A 625 -13.70 10.59 -22.75
C LEU A 625 -14.54 9.70 -21.82
N TYR A 626 -15.47 8.95 -22.41
CA TYR A 626 -16.40 8.06 -21.71
C TYR A 626 -16.99 7.05 -22.72
N TYR A 627 -17.16 5.80 -22.29
CA TYR A 627 -17.66 4.72 -23.13
C TYR A 627 -18.77 3.92 -22.46
N GLU A 628 -19.79 3.56 -23.24
CA GLU A 628 -20.79 2.57 -22.85
C GLU A 628 -20.53 1.26 -23.62
N ARG A 629 -19.47 0.55 -23.21
CA ARG A 629 -19.08 -0.73 -23.81
C ARG A 629 -20.16 -1.81 -23.57
N PRO A 630 -20.32 -2.80 -24.45
CA PRO A 630 -21.21 -3.94 -24.22
C PRO A 630 -20.68 -4.85 -23.10
N VAL A 631 -21.60 -5.56 -22.42
CA VAL A 631 -21.29 -6.63 -21.45
C VAL A 631 -22.00 -7.92 -21.87
N ARG A 632 -21.39 -9.08 -21.65
CA ARG A 632 -21.98 -10.39 -21.97
C ARG A 632 -21.75 -11.37 -20.82
N ALA A 633 -22.83 -11.94 -20.32
CA ALA A 633 -22.78 -12.84 -19.17
C ALA A 633 -22.07 -14.16 -19.47
N VAL A 634 -21.18 -14.59 -18.57
CA VAL A 634 -20.55 -15.91 -18.59
C VAL A 634 -21.13 -16.75 -17.47
N ARG A 635 -21.76 -17.87 -17.81
CA ARG A 635 -22.29 -18.81 -16.82
C ARG A 635 -21.29 -19.93 -16.58
N TYR A 636 -20.80 -20.06 -15.34
CA TYR A 636 -20.06 -21.24 -14.91
C TYR A 636 -20.95 -22.50 -14.99
N THR A 637 -20.40 -23.59 -15.52
CA THR A 637 -21.13 -24.84 -15.81
C THR A 637 -20.62 -26.07 -15.05
N GLY A 638 -19.62 -25.88 -14.18
CA GLY A 638 -19.13 -26.93 -13.29
C GLY A 638 -20.15 -27.34 -12.23
N LYS A 639 -19.75 -28.31 -11.40
CA LYS A 639 -20.59 -28.96 -10.39
C LYS A 639 -19.72 -29.31 -9.18
N GLU A 640 -20.36 -29.63 -8.06
CA GLU A 640 -19.67 -30.21 -6.91
C GLU A 640 -18.92 -31.50 -7.29
N PRO A 641 -17.66 -31.65 -6.87
CA PRO A 641 -16.88 -32.86 -7.10
C PRO A 641 -17.30 -34.00 -6.18
N THR A 642 -17.23 -35.24 -6.67
CA THR A 642 -17.41 -36.44 -5.83
C THR A 642 -16.14 -36.71 -5.03
N VAL A 643 -16.08 -36.27 -3.78
CA VAL A 643 -14.94 -36.57 -2.90
C VAL A 643 -15.06 -37.97 -2.29
N HIS A 644 -14.14 -38.85 -2.67
CA HIS A 644 -14.00 -40.23 -2.16
C HIS A 644 -13.12 -40.26 -0.90
N ARG A 645 -13.69 -40.69 0.25
CA ARG A 645 -12.99 -40.69 1.54
C ARG A 645 -11.86 -41.73 1.65
N ASP A 646 -11.92 -42.81 0.88
CA ASP A 646 -10.93 -43.89 0.95
C ASP A 646 -9.56 -43.49 0.36
N SER A 647 -9.48 -42.34 -0.32
CA SER A 647 -8.25 -41.84 -0.96
C SER A 647 -7.32 -41.10 0.00
N PHE A 648 -7.87 -40.30 0.93
CA PHE A 648 -7.12 -39.45 1.86
C PHE A 648 -7.90 -39.32 3.18
N SER A 649 -7.21 -39.41 4.31
CA SER A 649 -7.82 -39.14 5.61
C SER A 649 -8.01 -37.63 5.84
N LEU A 650 -8.86 -37.27 6.80
CA LEU A 650 -9.01 -35.87 7.23
C LEU A 650 -7.70 -35.27 7.77
N SER A 651 -6.86 -36.09 8.41
CA SER A 651 -5.52 -35.66 8.83
C SER A 651 -4.62 -35.38 7.62
N ASP A 652 -4.61 -36.23 6.58
CA ASP A 652 -3.81 -35.99 5.36
C ASP A 652 -4.19 -34.67 4.67
N ILE A 653 -5.49 -34.43 4.52
CA ILE A 653 -6.05 -33.19 3.94
C ILE A 653 -5.66 -31.98 4.79
N PHE A 654 -5.77 -32.08 6.12
CA PHE A 654 -5.42 -31.00 7.03
C PHE A 654 -3.91 -30.70 7.02
N HIS A 655 -3.04 -31.72 7.07
CA HIS A 655 -1.59 -31.53 6.95
C HIS A 655 -1.18 -30.94 5.60
N ALA A 656 -1.90 -31.24 4.52
CA ALA A 656 -1.68 -30.63 3.21
C ALA A 656 -2.16 -29.17 3.18
N LEU A 657 -3.32 -28.85 3.79
CA LEU A 657 -3.81 -27.48 3.96
C LEU A 657 -2.80 -26.60 4.71
N LEU A 658 -2.23 -27.08 5.82
CA LEU A 658 -1.21 -26.33 6.57
C LEU A 658 0.09 -26.10 5.79
N ARG A 659 0.38 -26.93 4.78
CA ARG A 659 1.54 -26.80 3.88
C ARG A 659 1.25 -25.95 2.66
N HIS A 660 -0.02 -25.71 2.36
CA HIS A 660 -0.43 -25.01 1.16
C HIS A 660 -0.01 -23.54 1.22
N LYS A 661 0.60 -23.04 0.15
CA LYS A 661 1.10 -21.66 -0.03
C LYS A 661 0.15 -20.57 0.49
N ASN A 662 -1.15 -20.74 0.30
CA ASN A 662 -2.17 -19.76 0.66
C ASN A 662 -2.60 -19.83 2.14
N HIS A 663 -2.41 -20.95 2.85
CA HIS A 663 -2.84 -21.12 4.25
C HIS A 663 -1.68 -21.35 5.23
N ALA A 664 -0.45 -21.53 4.72
CA ALA A 664 0.77 -21.44 5.50
C ALA A 664 0.98 -20.00 6.04
N SER A 665 1.72 -19.89 7.15
CA SER A 665 1.90 -18.63 7.88
C SER A 665 2.54 -17.52 7.02
N LYS A 666 1.95 -16.33 7.05
CA LYS A 666 2.43 -15.13 6.35
C LYS A 666 3.48 -14.33 7.14
N GLU A 667 4.08 -14.92 8.17
CA GLU A 667 5.12 -14.30 9.01
C GLU A 667 6.31 -13.74 8.22
N TRP A 668 6.67 -14.35 7.08
CA TRP A 668 7.75 -13.86 6.23
C TRP A 668 7.42 -12.49 5.58
N VAL A 669 6.13 -12.22 5.31
CA VAL A 669 5.64 -10.92 4.84
C VAL A 669 5.68 -9.92 5.99
N TYR A 670 4.83 -10.10 6.99
CA TYR A 670 4.56 -9.07 7.99
C TYR A 670 5.67 -8.87 9.04
N ASN A 671 6.71 -9.72 9.09
CA ASN A 671 7.93 -9.44 9.87
C ASN A 671 9.00 -8.67 9.07
N THR A 672 8.76 -8.41 7.78
CA THR A 672 9.55 -7.44 6.97
C THR A 672 9.13 -6.00 7.27
N TYR A 673 7.92 -5.81 7.80
CA TYR A 673 7.32 -4.50 8.09
C TYR A 673 7.42 -4.13 9.57
N ASP A 674 7.57 -2.85 9.87
CA ASP A 674 7.25 -2.33 11.20
C ASP A 674 5.72 -2.33 11.38
N LYS A 675 5.26 -2.83 12.53
CA LYS A 675 3.83 -2.98 12.88
C LYS A 675 3.42 -2.08 14.05
N SER A 676 4.36 -1.33 14.62
CA SER A 676 4.24 -0.71 15.95
C SER A 676 4.83 0.70 16.05
N VAL A 677 5.56 1.18 15.04
CA VAL A 677 6.01 2.57 14.92
C VAL A 677 4.82 3.53 15.08
N GLN A 678 5.10 4.70 15.66
CA GLN A 678 4.10 5.63 16.26
C GLN A 678 3.47 5.16 17.58
N GLY A 679 3.54 3.87 17.95
CA GLY A 679 3.13 3.38 19.28
C GLY A 679 1.61 3.25 19.49
N ASN A 680 0.81 3.41 18.44
CA ASN A 680 -0.65 3.41 18.49
C ASN A 680 -1.28 2.02 18.30
N THR A 681 -0.51 0.99 17.94
CA THR A 681 -0.99 -0.37 17.68
C THR A 681 -1.33 -1.12 18.96
N VAL A 682 -2.56 -1.64 19.02
CA VAL A 682 -3.05 -2.54 20.08
C VAL A 682 -2.91 -4.00 19.64
N LEU A 683 -3.40 -4.34 18.45
CA LEU A 683 -3.27 -5.67 17.83
C LEU A 683 -2.47 -5.53 16.53
N GLU A 684 -1.35 -6.24 16.44
CA GLU A 684 -0.45 -6.22 15.30
C GLU A 684 -0.92 -7.16 14.16
N ALA A 685 -0.40 -6.94 12.95
CA ALA A 685 -0.60 -7.86 11.83
C ALA A 685 -0.24 -9.31 12.22
N GLY A 686 -1.17 -10.23 11.97
CA GLY A 686 -1.07 -11.65 12.35
C GLY A 686 -1.37 -11.96 13.83
N GLU A 687 -1.81 -11.00 14.65
CA GLU A 687 -2.25 -11.24 16.04
C GLU A 687 -3.74 -11.58 16.16
N ALA A 688 -4.56 -11.09 15.24
CA ALA A 688 -5.99 -11.32 15.16
C ALA A 688 -6.47 -11.15 13.72
N ASP A 689 -7.76 -11.34 13.52
CA ASP A 689 -8.51 -11.23 12.26
C ASP A 689 -8.39 -9.85 11.62
N ALA A 690 -8.20 -8.80 12.43
CA ALA A 690 -8.02 -7.43 12.00
C ALA A 690 -6.94 -6.71 12.83
N GLY A 691 -6.18 -5.82 12.19
CA GLY A 691 -5.27 -4.91 12.88
C GLY A 691 -6.05 -3.87 13.68
N VAL A 692 -5.59 -3.51 14.88
CA VAL A 692 -6.29 -2.55 15.75
C VAL A 692 -5.34 -1.48 16.28
N ILE A 693 -5.72 -0.22 16.13
CA ILE A 693 -4.98 0.97 16.60
C ILE A 693 -5.87 1.88 17.46
N VAL A 694 -5.24 2.70 18.32
CA VAL A 694 -5.89 3.76 19.12
C VAL A 694 -5.34 5.14 18.75
N PRO A 695 -5.71 5.71 17.58
CA PRO A 695 -5.01 6.85 16.98
C PRO A 695 -5.20 8.19 17.72
N LEU A 696 -6.07 8.23 18.72
CA LEU A 696 -6.35 9.42 19.53
C LEU A 696 -5.62 9.42 20.88
N GLN A 697 -4.79 8.40 21.20
CA GLN A 697 -4.23 8.23 22.55
C GLN A 697 -3.24 9.33 22.97
N ASP A 698 -2.48 9.88 22.01
CA ASP A 698 -1.48 10.93 22.24
C ASP A 698 -2.09 12.34 22.28
N LEU A 699 -3.37 12.48 21.93
CA LEU A 699 -4.09 13.74 22.09
C LEU A 699 -4.31 14.03 23.57
N SER A 700 -4.20 15.30 23.96
CA SER A 700 -4.40 15.65 25.36
C SER A 700 -5.80 15.30 25.84
N ALA A 701 -5.95 14.96 27.12
CA ALA A 701 -7.26 14.67 27.73
C ALA A 701 -8.28 15.84 27.63
N LYS A 702 -7.85 17.04 27.23
CA LYS A 702 -8.73 18.18 26.89
C LYS A 702 -9.25 18.17 25.45
N GLN A 703 -8.57 17.49 24.53
CA GLN A 703 -8.91 17.40 23.10
C GLN A 703 -9.74 16.15 22.78
N ALA A 704 -9.44 15.02 23.41
CA ALA A 704 -10.12 13.74 23.16
C ALA A 704 -10.96 13.22 24.35
N GLY A 705 -10.67 13.62 25.59
CA GLY A 705 -11.42 13.14 26.76
C GLY A 705 -11.32 11.62 26.91
N GLU A 706 -12.46 10.93 27.02
CA GLU A 706 -12.54 9.45 27.03
C GLU A 706 -12.37 8.83 25.63
N GLU A 707 -12.58 9.60 24.55
CA GLU A 707 -12.39 9.14 23.16
C GLU A 707 -10.90 8.91 22.81
N CYS A 708 -9.94 9.23 23.70
CA CYS A 708 -8.52 8.96 23.43
C CYS A 708 -8.21 7.46 23.28
N PHE A 709 -9.06 6.58 23.81
CA PHE A 709 -8.96 5.13 23.65
C PHE A 709 -9.86 4.56 22.54
N ARG A 710 -10.51 5.41 21.74
CA ARG A 710 -11.36 4.97 20.63
C ARG A 710 -10.52 4.15 19.64
N GLY A 711 -10.96 2.92 19.36
CA GLY A 711 -10.23 1.99 18.51
C GLY A 711 -10.67 2.06 17.05
N VAL A 712 -9.72 1.90 16.13
CA VAL A 712 -9.96 1.63 14.71
C VAL A 712 -9.50 0.21 14.43
N ALA A 713 -10.37 -0.60 13.83
CA ALA A 713 -10.05 -1.95 13.34
C ALA A 713 -10.05 -1.96 11.82
N VAL A 714 -9.10 -2.67 11.20
CA VAL A 714 -8.95 -2.76 9.75
C VAL A 714 -8.58 -4.16 9.28
N SER A 715 -9.21 -4.60 8.19
CA SER A 715 -8.85 -5.82 7.44
C SER A 715 -8.93 -5.54 5.93
N VAL A 716 -8.41 -6.46 5.11
CA VAL A 716 -8.50 -6.43 3.65
C VAL A 716 -8.58 -7.85 3.11
N ASP A 717 -9.55 -8.14 2.26
CA ASP A 717 -9.99 -9.50 1.97
C ASP A 717 -10.47 -9.64 0.50
N GLY A 718 -10.34 -10.84 -0.10
CA GLY A 718 -10.85 -11.08 -1.47
C GLY A 718 -10.39 -12.38 -2.15
N ASN A 719 -11.07 -13.50 -1.88
CA ASN A 719 -10.78 -14.78 -2.54
C ASN A 719 -11.09 -14.75 -4.06
N ASN A 720 -10.08 -15.01 -4.89
CA ASN A 720 -10.15 -14.99 -6.36
C ASN A 720 -10.75 -16.26 -6.99
N ARG A 721 -10.68 -17.41 -6.32
CA ARG A 721 -11.28 -18.67 -6.80
C ARG A 721 -12.81 -18.56 -6.89
N TYR A 722 -13.44 -17.78 -6.01
CA TYR A 722 -14.86 -17.40 -6.15
C TYR A 722 -15.13 -16.63 -7.45
N GLY A 723 -14.20 -15.78 -7.89
CA GLY A 723 -14.30 -15.01 -9.13
C GLY A 723 -14.39 -15.87 -10.40
N ARG A 724 -13.75 -17.05 -10.42
CA ARG A 724 -13.86 -18.05 -11.51
C ARG A 724 -15.27 -18.63 -11.64
N ILE A 725 -16.01 -18.74 -10.53
CA ILE A 725 -17.33 -19.37 -10.46
C ILE A 725 -18.44 -18.32 -10.59
N SER A 726 -18.34 -17.23 -9.83
CA SER A 726 -19.32 -16.15 -9.80
C SER A 726 -18.68 -14.85 -9.30
N PRO A 727 -18.36 -13.90 -10.20
CA PRO A 727 -17.84 -12.58 -9.81
C PRO A 727 -18.79 -11.80 -8.88
N TYR A 728 -20.10 -12.04 -8.97
CA TYR A 728 -21.07 -11.49 -8.02
C TYR A 728 -20.84 -12.00 -6.59
N TRP A 729 -20.79 -13.32 -6.39
CA TRP A 729 -20.54 -13.87 -5.06
C TRP A 729 -19.13 -13.62 -4.58
N GLN A 730 -18.16 -13.44 -5.48
CA GLN A 730 -16.83 -12.96 -5.12
C GLN A 730 -16.89 -11.59 -4.43
N GLY A 731 -17.39 -10.56 -5.12
CA GLY A 731 -17.47 -9.21 -4.57
C GLY A 731 -18.34 -9.13 -3.31
N PHE A 732 -19.40 -9.94 -3.25
CA PHE A 732 -20.23 -10.09 -2.06
C PHE A 732 -19.45 -10.68 -0.88
N ASN A 733 -18.73 -11.80 -1.08
CA ASN A 733 -17.98 -12.45 -0.01
C ASN A 733 -16.82 -11.59 0.48
N ALA A 734 -16.02 -11.00 -0.42
CA ALA A 734 -14.93 -10.08 -0.06
C ALA A 734 -15.39 -8.96 0.87
N ALA A 735 -16.52 -8.32 0.55
CA ALA A 735 -17.12 -7.30 1.41
C ALA A 735 -17.61 -7.86 2.76
N THR A 736 -18.20 -9.06 2.81
CA THR A 736 -18.67 -9.65 4.08
C THR A 736 -17.56 -10.21 4.95
N GLU A 737 -16.49 -10.75 4.36
CA GLU A 737 -15.31 -11.31 5.03
C GLU A 737 -14.55 -10.19 5.75
N ALA A 738 -14.30 -9.07 5.08
CA ALA A 738 -13.73 -7.89 5.70
C ALA A 738 -14.59 -7.32 6.85
N MET A 739 -15.92 -7.40 6.74
CA MET A 739 -16.80 -7.06 7.86
C MET A 739 -16.73 -8.08 9.01
N CYS A 740 -16.57 -9.37 8.71
CA CYS A 740 -16.41 -10.44 9.71
C CYS A 740 -15.11 -10.25 10.50
N ASN A 741 -13.98 -10.05 9.83
CA ASN A 741 -12.68 -9.83 10.44
C ASN A 741 -12.66 -8.62 11.39
N VAL A 742 -13.21 -7.49 10.94
CA VAL A 742 -13.43 -6.31 11.79
C VAL A 742 -14.37 -6.60 12.98
N ALA A 743 -15.40 -7.42 12.79
CA ALA A 743 -16.34 -7.78 13.85
C ALA A 743 -15.76 -8.78 14.87
N ALA A 744 -14.88 -9.69 14.45
CA ALA A 744 -14.24 -10.69 15.31
C ALA A 744 -13.44 -10.03 16.44
N VAL A 745 -12.68 -8.97 16.14
CA VAL A 745 -11.95 -8.18 17.16
C VAL A 745 -12.85 -7.26 18.00
N GLY A 746 -14.15 -7.18 17.69
CA GLY A 746 -15.14 -6.35 18.40
C GLY A 746 -15.43 -4.98 17.76
N GLY A 747 -14.83 -4.68 16.61
CA GLY A 747 -15.15 -3.48 15.83
C GLY A 747 -16.56 -3.54 15.26
N LEU A 748 -17.22 -2.38 15.11
CA LEU A 748 -18.41 -2.30 14.26
C LEU A 748 -17.99 -1.75 12.89
N PRO A 749 -18.21 -2.49 11.78
CA PRO A 749 -18.01 -1.99 10.42
C PRO A 749 -18.65 -0.62 10.21
N ARG A 750 -17.88 0.29 9.63
CA ARG A 750 -18.20 1.73 9.51
C ARG A 750 -18.18 2.21 8.06
N ALA A 751 -17.23 1.73 7.27
CA ALA A 751 -17.08 1.99 5.84
C ALA A 751 -16.32 0.85 5.16
N LEU A 752 -16.44 0.76 3.85
CA LEU A 752 -15.63 -0.08 2.95
C LEU A 752 -14.79 0.79 2.02
N THR A 753 -13.72 0.20 1.48
CA THR A 753 -13.01 0.66 0.29
C THR A 753 -12.62 -0.52 -0.57
N ASP A 754 -12.64 -0.38 -1.90
CA ASP A 754 -12.42 -1.47 -2.85
C ASP A 754 -11.29 -1.18 -3.84
N CYS A 755 -10.57 -2.22 -4.23
CA CYS A 755 -9.64 -2.19 -5.36
C CYS A 755 -10.02 -3.31 -6.31
N LEU A 756 -10.57 -2.92 -7.46
CA LEU A 756 -11.19 -3.82 -8.43
C LEU A 756 -10.18 -4.17 -9.52
N ASN A 757 -9.70 -5.41 -9.50
CA ASN A 757 -8.67 -5.89 -10.40
C ASN A 757 -9.29 -6.88 -11.39
N TYR A 758 -9.40 -6.46 -12.66
CA TYR A 758 -10.06 -7.22 -13.71
C TYR A 758 -9.27 -7.14 -15.03
N GLY A 759 -9.66 -7.97 -16.00
CA GLY A 759 -9.05 -8.03 -17.32
C GLY A 759 -9.40 -6.84 -18.23
N ASN A 760 -9.31 -7.09 -19.53
CA ASN A 760 -9.53 -6.10 -20.58
C ASN A 760 -11.04 -5.71 -20.71
N PRO A 761 -11.41 -4.43 -20.51
CA PRO A 761 -12.81 -3.96 -20.57
C PRO A 761 -13.40 -3.96 -21.98
N GLU A 762 -12.59 -4.17 -23.02
CA GLU A 762 -13.05 -4.30 -24.41
C GLU A 762 -13.62 -5.70 -24.69
N ILE A 763 -13.31 -6.69 -23.85
CA ILE A 763 -13.87 -8.04 -23.91
C ILE A 763 -15.16 -8.07 -23.08
N PRO A 764 -16.35 -8.26 -23.68
CA PRO A 764 -17.63 -8.08 -22.97
C PRO A 764 -17.83 -9.02 -21.77
N GLU A 765 -17.17 -10.17 -21.77
CA GLU A 765 -17.16 -11.16 -20.68
C GLU A 765 -16.39 -10.66 -19.45
N GLN A 766 -15.25 -10.01 -19.68
CA GLN A 766 -14.36 -9.53 -18.62
C GLN A 766 -14.94 -8.25 -18.00
N LEU A 767 -15.53 -7.37 -18.81
CA LEU A 767 -16.30 -6.22 -18.31
C LEU A 767 -17.58 -6.64 -17.57
N TRP A 768 -18.21 -7.75 -17.96
CA TRP A 768 -19.33 -8.32 -17.20
C TRP A 768 -18.89 -8.80 -15.81
N ALA A 769 -17.72 -9.42 -15.69
CA ALA A 769 -17.19 -9.85 -14.40
C ALA A 769 -16.96 -8.66 -13.45
N LEU A 770 -16.41 -7.53 -13.94
CA LEU A 770 -16.31 -6.27 -13.19
C LEU A 770 -17.70 -5.79 -12.72
N ALA A 771 -18.66 -5.71 -13.64
CA ALA A 771 -20.01 -5.22 -13.34
C ALA A 771 -20.71 -6.05 -12.25
N GLU A 772 -20.55 -7.37 -12.29
CA GLU A 772 -21.10 -8.28 -11.28
C GLU A 772 -20.36 -8.19 -9.94
N GLY A 773 -19.03 -8.03 -9.93
CA GLY A 773 -18.26 -7.81 -8.69
C GLY A 773 -18.68 -6.55 -7.95
N VAL A 774 -18.79 -5.42 -8.68
CA VAL A 774 -19.34 -4.15 -8.16
C VAL A 774 -20.75 -4.34 -7.59
N ARG A 775 -21.59 -5.11 -8.30
CA ARG A 775 -22.95 -5.43 -7.83
C ARG A 775 -22.94 -6.26 -6.55
N GLY A 776 -22.04 -7.24 -6.45
CA GLY A 776 -21.82 -8.07 -5.25
C GLY A 776 -21.47 -7.25 -4.00
N ILE A 777 -20.45 -6.38 -4.11
CA ILE A 777 -20.04 -5.46 -3.04
C ILE A 777 -21.21 -4.54 -2.66
N THR A 778 -21.88 -3.95 -3.66
CA THR A 778 -23.03 -3.06 -3.48
C THR A 778 -24.17 -3.73 -2.69
N ASP A 779 -24.52 -4.96 -3.06
CA ASP A 779 -25.62 -5.69 -2.44
C ASP A 779 -25.26 -6.18 -1.02
N ALA A 780 -24.01 -6.59 -0.78
CA ALA A 780 -23.50 -6.89 0.57
C ALA A 780 -23.56 -5.66 1.50
N ALA A 781 -23.05 -4.52 1.04
CA ALA A 781 -23.03 -3.24 1.76
C ALA A 781 -24.44 -2.75 2.15
N ARG A 782 -25.45 -3.01 1.30
CA ARG A 782 -26.87 -2.72 1.57
C ARG A 782 -27.53 -3.74 2.48
N ALA A 783 -27.16 -5.02 2.38
CA ALA A 783 -27.78 -6.11 3.12
C ALA A 783 -27.32 -6.20 4.59
N ILE A 784 -26.15 -5.65 4.93
CA ILE A 784 -25.64 -5.57 6.31
C ILE A 784 -25.56 -4.09 6.78
N PRO A 785 -26.70 -3.41 7.03
CA PRO A 785 -26.72 -1.96 7.27
C PRO A 785 -26.21 -1.55 8.66
N LEU A 786 -25.51 -0.40 8.69
CA LEU A 786 -25.17 0.34 9.89
C LEU A 786 -26.42 1.04 10.47
N GLY A 787 -27.22 0.27 11.18
CA GLY A 787 -28.48 0.74 11.75
C GLY A 787 -29.62 0.69 10.73
N LYS A 788 -29.84 1.80 10.02
CA LYS A 788 -30.83 1.92 8.92
C LYS A 788 -30.22 2.28 7.57
N GLU A 789 -28.94 2.64 7.55
CA GLU A 789 -28.20 3.06 6.36
C GLU A 789 -27.30 1.91 5.90
N PRO A 790 -27.09 1.70 4.60
CA PRO A 790 -26.04 0.81 4.10
C PRO A 790 -24.67 1.16 4.71
N ILE A 791 -23.74 0.21 4.74
CA ILE A 791 -22.34 0.55 4.98
C ILE A 791 -21.83 1.29 3.73
N PRO A 792 -21.25 2.49 3.85
CA PRO A 792 -20.80 3.25 2.69
C PRO A 792 -19.48 2.70 2.12
N VAL A 793 -19.33 2.73 0.80
CA VAL A 793 -18.04 2.65 0.11
C VAL A 793 -17.53 4.09 -0.03
N ILE A 794 -16.39 4.42 0.58
CA ILE A 794 -15.92 5.81 0.73
C ILE A 794 -14.79 6.19 -0.22
N SER A 795 -14.05 5.22 -0.73
CA SER A 795 -12.92 5.37 -1.66
C SER A 795 -12.66 4.05 -2.37
N GLY A 796 -11.91 4.07 -3.47
CA GLY A 796 -11.48 2.86 -4.14
C GLY A 796 -10.81 3.12 -5.48
N ASN A 797 -10.26 2.07 -6.07
CA ASN A 797 -9.50 2.09 -7.33
C ASN A 797 -9.97 0.98 -8.29
N VAL A 798 -9.76 1.16 -9.59
CA VAL A 798 -10.06 0.13 -10.60
C VAL A 798 -8.84 -0.10 -11.50
N SER A 799 -8.25 -1.28 -11.37
CA SER A 799 -7.22 -1.78 -12.28
C SER A 799 -7.85 -2.67 -13.36
N LEU A 800 -7.66 -2.30 -14.61
CA LEU A 800 -8.13 -3.02 -15.80
C LEU A 800 -6.95 -3.41 -16.69
N TYR A 801 -7.19 -4.21 -17.72
CA TYR A 801 -6.15 -4.73 -18.63
C TYR A 801 -5.13 -5.67 -17.97
N ASN A 802 -5.43 -6.22 -16.77
CA ASN A 802 -4.63 -7.26 -16.12
C ASN A 802 -4.73 -8.59 -16.90
N GLY A 803 -3.90 -8.75 -17.93
CA GLY A 803 -3.87 -9.91 -18.82
C GLY A 803 -3.02 -9.73 -20.06
N LEU A 804 -2.95 -10.78 -20.89
CA LEU A 804 -2.21 -10.80 -22.14
C LEU A 804 -3.09 -10.43 -23.36
N PRO A 805 -2.51 -9.89 -24.45
CA PRO A 805 -3.20 -9.55 -25.69
C PRO A 805 -4.02 -10.68 -26.34
N ALA A 806 -3.68 -11.94 -26.05
CA ALA A 806 -4.41 -13.12 -26.52
C ALA A 806 -5.77 -13.34 -25.82
N GLY A 807 -6.15 -12.48 -24.86
CA GLY A 807 -7.43 -12.52 -24.16
C GLY A 807 -7.45 -13.33 -22.86
N SER A 808 -6.33 -13.93 -22.46
CA SER A 808 -6.18 -14.46 -21.09
C SER A 808 -6.03 -13.32 -20.10
N ALA A 809 -6.82 -13.34 -19.03
CA ALA A 809 -6.75 -12.39 -17.94
C ALA A 809 -6.42 -13.10 -16.62
N ILE A 810 -6.08 -12.32 -15.60
CA ILE A 810 -6.13 -12.76 -14.21
C ILE A 810 -7.52 -13.31 -13.86
N ASP A 811 -7.62 -14.06 -12.75
CA ASP A 811 -8.92 -14.30 -12.14
C ASP A 811 -9.59 -12.95 -11.79
N PRO A 812 -10.91 -12.78 -12.01
CA PRO A 812 -11.66 -11.64 -11.48
C PRO A 812 -11.33 -11.42 -10.01
N SER A 813 -10.88 -10.22 -9.62
CA SER A 813 -10.21 -9.95 -8.33
C SER A 813 -10.73 -8.65 -7.68
N ALA A 814 -11.91 -8.72 -7.07
CA ALA A 814 -12.37 -7.69 -6.13
C ALA A 814 -11.69 -7.89 -4.77
N ILE A 815 -10.93 -6.89 -4.34
CA ILE A 815 -10.27 -6.85 -3.02
C ILE A 815 -10.90 -5.70 -2.23
N VAL A 816 -11.42 -6.00 -1.04
CA VAL A 816 -12.21 -5.05 -0.24
C VAL A 816 -11.61 -4.92 1.15
N SER A 817 -11.41 -3.69 1.61
CA SER A 817 -11.04 -3.39 2.99
C SER A 817 -12.22 -2.82 3.76
N CYS A 818 -12.30 -3.17 5.04
CA CYS A 818 -13.32 -2.71 5.97
C CYS A 818 -12.67 -1.90 7.10
N ILE A 819 -13.26 -0.73 7.39
CA ILE A 819 -12.86 0.12 8.51
C ILE A 819 -13.94 0.02 9.57
N GLY A 820 -13.56 -0.44 10.76
CA GLY A 820 -14.44 -0.56 11.92
C GLY A 820 -14.04 0.33 13.09
N VAL A 821 -14.99 0.60 13.96
CA VAL A 821 -14.79 1.41 15.18
C VAL A 821 -15.13 0.61 16.44
N LEU A 822 -14.19 0.58 17.39
CA LEU A 822 -14.39 0.14 18.77
C LEU A 822 -14.62 1.36 19.66
N LEU A 823 -15.41 1.20 20.74
CA LEU A 823 -15.56 2.24 21.76
C LEU A 823 -14.27 2.40 22.58
N ASP A 824 -13.65 1.27 22.95
CA ASP A 824 -12.34 1.21 23.59
C ASP A 824 -11.48 0.16 22.87
N GLY A 825 -10.49 0.62 22.10
CA GLY A 825 -9.60 -0.26 21.33
C GLY A 825 -8.79 -1.22 22.20
N ARG A 826 -8.56 -0.89 23.48
CA ARG A 826 -7.80 -1.73 24.42
C ARG A 826 -8.54 -3.01 24.82
N LYS A 827 -9.86 -3.06 24.57
CA LYS A 827 -10.70 -4.24 24.82
C LYS A 827 -10.73 -5.22 23.65
N ALA A 828 -10.10 -4.89 22.51
CA ALA A 828 -10.10 -5.74 21.33
C ALA A 828 -9.64 -7.16 21.67
N VAL A 829 -10.37 -8.16 21.16
CA VAL A 829 -10.08 -9.57 21.37
C VAL A 829 -9.26 -10.14 20.21
N THR A 830 -8.52 -11.21 20.49
CA THR A 830 -7.69 -11.94 19.53
C THR A 830 -8.19 -13.36 19.34
N MET A 831 -7.85 -14.00 18.22
CA MET A 831 -8.18 -15.41 17.94
C MET A 831 -7.62 -16.44 18.94
N GLN A 832 -6.43 -16.23 19.55
CA GLN A 832 -5.79 -17.36 20.26
C GLN A 832 -6.52 -17.71 21.57
N VAL A 833 -6.73 -18.99 21.87
CA VAL A 833 -7.32 -19.41 23.15
C VAL A 833 -6.42 -19.09 24.34
N LYS A 834 -7.05 -18.73 25.46
CA LYS A 834 -6.40 -18.21 26.67
C LYS A 834 -6.41 -19.21 27.82
N ASN A 835 -7.54 -19.88 28.06
CA ASN A 835 -7.77 -20.67 29.27
C ASN A 835 -8.12 -22.12 28.93
N SER A 836 -7.79 -23.06 29.83
CA SER A 836 -8.24 -24.46 29.74
C SER A 836 -9.58 -24.66 30.42
N GLY A 837 -10.52 -25.38 29.81
CA GLY A 837 -11.85 -25.66 30.36
C GLY A 837 -12.92 -24.63 29.98
N SER A 838 -12.57 -23.64 29.17
CA SER A 838 -13.51 -22.71 28.54
C SER A 838 -14.47 -23.43 27.61
N ALA A 839 -15.66 -22.87 27.40
CA ALA A 839 -16.57 -23.34 26.36
C ALA A 839 -16.13 -22.79 24.99
N LEU A 840 -16.20 -23.64 23.96
CA LEU A 840 -16.04 -23.23 22.57
C LEU A 840 -17.41 -23.19 21.90
N LEU A 841 -17.77 -22.03 21.34
CA LEU A 841 -19.08 -21.75 20.76
C LEU A 841 -18.94 -21.34 19.28
N LEU A 842 -19.79 -21.89 18.42
CA LEU A 842 -19.97 -21.50 17.03
C LEU A 842 -21.15 -20.51 16.89
N VAL A 843 -20.95 -19.49 16.05
CA VAL A 843 -21.98 -18.61 15.52
C VAL A 843 -22.09 -18.82 14.01
N GLY A 844 -23.31 -19.02 13.52
CA GLY A 844 -23.59 -19.32 12.11
C GLY A 844 -23.66 -20.83 11.83
N ASN A 845 -24.64 -21.24 11.03
CA ASN A 845 -24.76 -22.63 10.57
C ASN A 845 -23.76 -22.90 9.45
N ARG A 846 -23.11 -24.07 9.46
CA ARG A 846 -22.34 -24.56 8.31
C ARG A 846 -23.29 -25.03 7.20
N LYS A 847 -22.89 -24.91 5.93
CA LYS A 847 -23.66 -25.34 4.76
C LYS A 847 -22.78 -26.16 3.82
N ASP A 848 -23.35 -26.69 2.74
CA ASP A 848 -22.58 -27.35 1.67
C ASP A 848 -22.03 -26.33 0.67
N GLU A 849 -21.16 -25.45 1.17
CA GLU A 849 -20.57 -24.32 0.44
C GLU A 849 -19.04 -24.48 0.39
N CYS A 850 -18.56 -25.34 -0.50
CA CYS A 850 -17.14 -25.63 -0.72
C CYS A 850 -16.63 -25.17 -2.11
N GLY A 851 -17.48 -24.60 -2.96
CA GLY A 851 -17.07 -24.08 -4.27
C GLY A 851 -16.04 -22.96 -4.14
N GLY A 852 -14.89 -23.13 -4.79
CA GLY A 852 -13.74 -22.23 -4.71
C GLY A 852 -12.84 -22.43 -3.47
N SER A 853 -13.18 -23.35 -2.57
CA SER A 853 -12.50 -23.49 -1.27
C SER A 853 -11.06 -23.98 -1.35
N ALA A 854 -10.29 -23.62 -0.32
CA ALA A 854 -8.97 -24.15 0.00
C ALA A 854 -8.97 -25.68 0.11
N TYR A 855 -10.04 -26.27 0.62
CA TYR A 855 -10.20 -27.72 0.74
C TYR A 855 -10.23 -28.41 -0.62
N TYR A 856 -10.96 -27.85 -1.59
CA TYR A 856 -10.98 -28.37 -2.95
C TYR A 856 -9.65 -28.14 -3.67
N GLU A 857 -8.99 -27.01 -3.48
CA GLU A 857 -7.63 -26.76 -4.00
C GLU A 857 -6.61 -27.78 -3.47
N VAL A 858 -6.61 -28.05 -2.17
CA VAL A 858 -5.74 -29.04 -1.54
C VAL A 858 -6.03 -30.46 -2.02
N LEU A 859 -7.29 -30.80 -2.28
CA LEU A 859 -7.65 -32.08 -2.91
C LEU A 859 -7.16 -32.19 -4.36
N GLU A 860 -7.12 -31.09 -5.12
CA GLU A 860 -6.54 -31.06 -6.48
C GLU A 860 -5.05 -31.40 -6.45
N GLU A 861 -4.30 -30.77 -5.55
CA GLU A 861 -2.87 -31.02 -5.35
C GLU A 861 -2.61 -32.45 -4.83
N LEU A 862 -3.34 -32.92 -3.82
CA LEU A 862 -3.19 -34.28 -3.26
C LEU A 862 -3.53 -35.39 -4.26
N ALA A 863 -4.59 -35.22 -5.05
CA ALA A 863 -4.97 -36.17 -6.09
C ALA A 863 -4.08 -36.06 -7.35
N ASN A 864 -3.21 -35.04 -7.44
CA ASN A 864 -2.38 -34.71 -8.59
C ASN A 864 -3.21 -34.65 -9.89
N VAL A 865 -4.34 -33.93 -9.83
CA VAL A 865 -5.24 -33.68 -10.97
C VAL A 865 -5.01 -32.27 -11.54
N ALA A 866 -5.61 -31.97 -12.69
CA ALA A 866 -5.49 -30.64 -13.30
C ALA A 866 -6.18 -29.57 -12.42
N ARG A 867 -5.64 -28.34 -12.45
CA ARG A 867 -6.26 -27.15 -11.84
C ARG A 867 -7.73 -27.04 -12.25
N ASP A 868 -8.58 -26.64 -11.31
CA ASP A 868 -10.03 -26.47 -11.45
C ASP A 868 -10.85 -27.78 -11.65
N THR A 869 -10.23 -28.97 -11.54
CA THR A 869 -10.95 -30.27 -11.57
C THR A 869 -11.95 -30.44 -10.43
N PHE A 870 -11.64 -29.90 -9.25
CA PHE A 870 -12.51 -29.93 -8.07
C PHE A 870 -13.03 -28.54 -7.68
N LEU A 871 -12.90 -27.52 -8.54
CA LEU A 871 -13.29 -26.13 -8.23
C LEU A 871 -14.69 -25.98 -7.59
N GLY A 872 -15.65 -26.84 -7.95
CA GLY A 872 -17.01 -26.80 -7.40
C GLY A 872 -17.85 -25.64 -7.96
N ALA A 873 -19.09 -25.53 -7.48
CA ALA A 873 -20.09 -24.56 -7.94
C ALA A 873 -20.78 -23.82 -6.77
N ASN A 874 -20.83 -24.41 -5.58
CA ASN A 874 -21.46 -23.88 -4.38
C ASN A 874 -20.54 -22.89 -3.65
N VAL A 875 -20.33 -21.71 -4.24
CA VAL A 875 -19.67 -20.58 -3.56
C VAL A 875 -20.48 -20.18 -2.31
N PRO A 876 -19.84 -19.79 -1.19
CA PRO A 876 -20.54 -19.32 -0.01
C PRO A 876 -21.58 -18.23 -0.28
N GLN A 877 -22.75 -18.34 0.36
CA GLN A 877 -23.84 -17.37 0.26
C GLN A 877 -24.17 -16.85 1.67
N PRO A 878 -23.52 -15.77 2.13
CA PRO A 878 -23.58 -15.35 3.53
C PRO A 878 -25.01 -15.02 3.99
N ASP A 879 -25.41 -15.51 5.17
CA ASP A 879 -26.66 -15.08 5.82
C ASP A 879 -26.43 -13.70 6.46
N THR A 880 -26.77 -12.65 5.71
CA THR A 880 -26.58 -11.25 6.11
C THR A 880 -27.38 -10.86 7.36
N MET A 881 -28.52 -11.52 7.61
CA MET A 881 -29.32 -11.29 8.82
C MET A 881 -28.67 -11.95 10.04
N MET A 882 -28.06 -13.13 9.89
CA MET A 882 -27.22 -13.76 10.91
C MET A 882 -25.98 -12.92 11.20
N LEU A 883 -25.23 -12.51 10.18
CA LEU A 883 -24.03 -11.67 10.32
C LEU A 883 -24.34 -10.33 10.99
N LEU A 884 -25.40 -9.62 10.57
CA LEU A 884 -25.82 -8.36 11.20
C LEU A 884 -26.11 -8.51 12.71
N ARG A 885 -26.66 -9.66 13.13
CA ARG A 885 -26.88 -9.96 14.55
C ARG A 885 -25.58 -10.35 15.25
N ALA A 886 -24.71 -11.13 14.61
CA ALA A 886 -23.40 -11.51 15.11
C ALA A 886 -22.53 -10.27 15.36
N PHE A 887 -22.37 -9.35 14.39
CA PHE A 887 -21.57 -8.13 14.54
C PHE A 887 -22.07 -7.26 15.72
N ARG A 888 -23.40 -7.12 15.84
CA ARG A 888 -24.02 -6.42 16.97
C ARG A 888 -23.74 -7.14 18.29
N PHE A 889 -23.82 -8.46 18.34
CA PHE A 889 -23.51 -9.26 19.52
C PHE A 889 -22.04 -9.14 19.93
N LEU A 890 -21.10 -9.36 19.00
CA LEU A 890 -19.66 -9.30 19.21
C LEU A 890 -19.24 -7.94 19.78
N ARG A 891 -19.68 -6.83 19.17
CA ARG A 891 -19.45 -5.47 19.68
C ARG A 891 -19.77 -5.34 21.18
N TYR A 892 -20.94 -5.81 21.62
CA TYR A 892 -21.31 -5.71 23.05
C TYR A 892 -20.62 -6.76 23.93
N ALA A 893 -20.31 -7.94 23.39
CA ALA A 893 -19.65 -9.01 24.15
C ALA A 893 -18.17 -8.66 24.43
N VAL A 894 -17.49 -8.04 23.46
CA VAL A 894 -16.12 -7.50 23.61
C VAL A 894 -16.12 -6.27 24.51
N GLU A 895 -17.04 -5.32 24.32
CA GLU A 895 -17.14 -4.12 25.17
C GLU A 895 -17.39 -4.45 26.66
N GLN A 896 -18.06 -5.57 26.93
CA GLN A 896 -18.33 -6.08 28.28
C GLN A 896 -17.30 -7.13 28.77
N GLU A 897 -16.20 -7.33 28.03
CA GLU A 897 -15.11 -8.27 28.38
C GLU A 897 -15.60 -9.71 28.65
N LEU A 898 -16.64 -10.14 27.92
CA LEU A 898 -17.28 -11.45 28.10
C LEU A 898 -16.57 -12.59 27.37
N LEU A 899 -15.85 -12.28 26.29
CA LEU A 899 -15.14 -13.23 25.42
C LEU A 899 -13.65 -13.24 25.76
N LEU A 900 -13.04 -14.43 25.73
CA LEU A 900 -11.58 -14.61 25.90
C LEU A 900 -10.85 -14.58 24.56
N ALA A 901 -11.51 -15.11 23.54
CA ALA A 901 -11.05 -15.13 22.15
C ALA A 901 -12.26 -15.15 21.21
N SER A 902 -12.07 -14.62 20.01
CA SER A 902 -13.02 -14.66 18.90
C SER A 902 -12.21 -14.75 17.61
N HIS A 903 -12.70 -15.55 16.67
CA HIS A 903 -12.11 -15.73 15.34
C HIS A 903 -13.25 -15.94 14.33
N ASP A 904 -13.08 -15.46 13.11
CA ASP A 904 -13.97 -15.65 11.97
C ASP A 904 -13.93 -17.12 11.43
N ILE A 905 -14.67 -17.41 10.35
CA ILE A 905 -14.53 -18.66 9.61
C ILE A 905 -14.56 -18.35 8.11
N SER A 906 -13.37 -18.37 7.52
CA SER A 906 -13.04 -17.95 6.15
C SER A 906 -12.40 -19.11 5.37
N ASP A 907 -11.25 -18.89 4.72
CA ASP A 907 -10.52 -19.91 3.96
C ASP A 907 -10.10 -21.09 4.84
N GLY A 908 -10.14 -22.32 4.30
CA GLY A 908 -9.87 -23.55 5.07
C GLY A 908 -10.95 -23.95 6.08
N GLY A 909 -11.95 -23.09 6.31
CA GLY A 909 -13.15 -23.38 7.10
C GLY A 909 -12.91 -23.53 8.60
N MET A 910 -13.89 -24.14 9.27
CA MET A 910 -13.92 -24.28 10.74
C MET A 910 -12.69 -25.03 11.29
N LEU A 911 -12.10 -25.96 10.52
CA LEU A 911 -10.90 -26.68 10.96
C LEU A 911 -9.66 -25.78 11.00
N LEU A 912 -9.45 -24.94 9.98
CA LEU A 912 -8.30 -24.04 9.97
C LEU A 912 -8.45 -22.99 11.09
N ALA A 913 -9.64 -22.38 11.22
CA ALA A 913 -9.93 -21.44 12.29
C ALA A 913 -9.66 -22.05 13.69
N LEU A 914 -10.15 -23.28 13.97
CA LEU A 914 -9.85 -23.97 15.22
C LEU A 914 -8.35 -24.16 15.47
N PHE A 915 -7.56 -24.43 14.43
CA PHE A 915 -6.11 -24.54 14.53
C PHE A 915 -5.43 -23.18 14.76
N GLU A 916 -5.83 -22.14 14.05
CA GLU A 916 -5.25 -20.79 14.18
C GLU A 916 -5.50 -20.20 15.57
N MET A 917 -6.68 -20.45 16.15
CA MET A 917 -6.94 -20.18 17.57
C MET A 917 -5.98 -20.91 18.53
N THR A 918 -5.31 -21.99 18.14
CA THR A 918 -4.29 -22.64 18.99
C THR A 918 -2.87 -22.11 18.78
N ARG A 919 -2.58 -21.38 17.69
CA ARG A 919 -1.19 -21.01 17.34
C ARG A 919 -0.57 -20.07 18.38
N PRO A 920 0.74 -20.21 18.68
CA PRO A 920 1.45 -19.29 19.54
C PRO A 920 1.66 -17.95 18.84
N GLN A 921 1.23 -16.84 19.45
CA GLN A 921 1.47 -15.50 18.94
C GLN A 921 1.62 -14.49 20.07
N ARG A 922 2.69 -13.68 20.03
CA ARG A 922 3.08 -12.68 21.06
C ARG A 922 2.95 -13.17 22.53
N GLY A 923 3.27 -14.44 22.79
CA GLY A 923 3.20 -15.05 24.13
C GLY A 923 1.80 -15.53 24.57
N ARG A 924 0.82 -15.56 23.66
CA ARG A 924 -0.52 -16.17 23.83
C ARG A 924 -0.60 -17.44 22.97
N GLY A 925 -1.53 -18.35 23.27
CA GLY A 925 -1.71 -19.61 22.53
C GLY A 925 -0.61 -20.66 22.77
N GLY A 926 -0.52 -21.65 21.88
CA GLY A 926 0.53 -22.68 21.81
C GLY A 926 0.57 -23.74 22.92
N SER A 927 -0.20 -23.56 23.99
CA SER A 927 -0.16 -24.37 25.22
C SER A 927 -1.51 -24.88 25.70
N VAL A 928 -2.59 -24.47 25.05
CA VAL A 928 -3.98 -24.85 25.33
C VAL A 928 -4.52 -25.58 24.09
N GLY A 929 -5.00 -26.81 24.27
CA GLY A 929 -5.61 -27.59 23.21
C GLY A 929 -7.13 -27.43 23.14
N MET A 930 -7.77 -28.24 22.30
CA MET A 930 -9.22 -28.26 22.10
C MET A 930 -9.76 -29.70 21.97
N ASP A 931 -10.99 -29.88 22.44
CA ASP A 931 -11.76 -31.13 22.41
C ASP A 931 -13.14 -30.80 21.81
N ILE A 932 -13.32 -31.16 20.54
CA ILE A 932 -14.44 -30.78 19.67
C ILE A 932 -15.30 -32.01 19.34
N ASP A 933 -16.61 -31.82 19.43
CA ASP A 933 -17.62 -32.85 19.25
C ASP A 933 -18.64 -32.40 18.19
N LEU A 934 -18.52 -32.98 16.98
CA LEU A 934 -19.36 -32.59 15.85
C LEU A 934 -20.84 -33.02 16.03
N ASP A 935 -21.14 -34.00 16.88
CA ASP A 935 -22.52 -34.41 17.20
C ASP A 935 -23.34 -33.25 17.81
N LEU A 936 -22.66 -32.28 18.45
CA LEU A 936 -23.31 -31.13 19.08
C LEU A 936 -23.93 -30.15 18.06
N LEU A 937 -23.43 -30.15 16.81
CA LEU A 937 -23.91 -29.30 15.73
C LEU A 937 -25.20 -29.83 15.07
N LYS A 938 -25.53 -31.11 15.24
CA LYS A 938 -26.72 -31.76 14.65
C LYS A 938 -26.90 -31.46 13.16
N SER A 939 -25.81 -31.58 12.41
CA SER A 939 -25.77 -31.33 10.97
C SER A 939 -25.83 -32.64 10.20
N ASP A 940 -26.60 -32.65 9.10
CA ASP A 940 -26.63 -33.76 8.14
C ASP A 940 -25.46 -33.70 7.12
N LEU A 941 -24.59 -32.68 7.22
CA LEU A 941 -23.39 -32.56 6.37
C LEU A 941 -22.37 -33.65 6.71
N ARG A 942 -21.65 -34.11 5.67
CA ARG A 942 -20.48 -34.97 5.86
C ARG A 942 -19.43 -34.26 6.73
N SER A 943 -18.74 -34.99 7.61
CA SER A 943 -17.72 -34.44 8.53
C SER A 943 -16.66 -33.55 7.86
N ASP A 944 -16.23 -33.91 6.65
CA ASP A 944 -15.33 -33.14 5.80
C ASP A 944 -15.95 -31.80 5.39
N THR A 945 -17.11 -31.81 4.72
CA THR A 945 -17.84 -30.59 4.35
C THR A 945 -18.11 -29.71 5.59
N LEU A 946 -18.52 -30.30 6.71
CA LEU A 946 -18.82 -29.59 7.96
C LEU A 946 -17.59 -28.85 8.54
N LEU A 947 -16.40 -29.43 8.39
CA LEU A 947 -15.14 -28.88 8.87
C LEU A 947 -14.52 -27.86 7.90
N PHE A 948 -14.67 -28.07 6.58
CA PHE A 948 -13.93 -27.34 5.55
C PHE A 948 -14.75 -26.34 4.72
N THR A 949 -16.08 -26.35 4.79
CA THR A 949 -16.90 -25.32 4.13
C THR A 949 -16.50 -23.92 4.59
N GLN A 950 -16.56 -22.95 3.68
CA GLN A 950 -16.14 -21.57 3.89
C GLN A 950 -17.34 -20.62 4.06
N THR A 951 -18.51 -21.12 4.49
CA THR A 951 -19.63 -20.28 4.94
C THR A 951 -19.17 -19.33 6.06
N PRO A 952 -19.46 -18.02 6.02
CA PRO A 952 -19.05 -17.13 7.11
C PRO A 952 -19.67 -17.48 8.47
N GLY A 953 -18.89 -17.33 9.54
CA GLY A 953 -19.29 -17.61 10.92
C GLY A 953 -18.24 -17.13 11.92
N PHE A 954 -18.38 -17.52 13.20
CA PHE A 954 -17.40 -17.19 14.24
C PHE A 954 -17.21 -18.33 15.24
N ILE A 955 -15.98 -18.50 15.73
CA ILE A 955 -15.64 -19.38 16.85
C ILE A 955 -15.23 -18.52 18.06
N LEU A 956 -15.87 -18.76 19.21
CA LEU A 956 -15.72 -17.96 20.42
C LEU A 956 -15.22 -18.82 21.59
N GLU A 957 -14.21 -18.33 22.31
CA GLU A 957 -13.84 -18.87 23.63
C GLU A 957 -14.54 -18.07 24.73
N VAL A 958 -15.31 -18.76 25.57
CA VAL A 958 -16.06 -18.15 26.68
C VAL A 958 -15.70 -18.82 28.01
N ALA A 959 -15.31 -18.01 28.99
CA ALA A 959 -15.07 -18.45 30.36
C ALA A 959 -16.35 -19.05 30.96
N GLN A 960 -16.22 -20.10 31.77
CA GLN A 960 -17.39 -20.82 32.30
C GLN A 960 -18.27 -19.94 33.20
N GLU A 961 -17.70 -18.95 33.90
CA GLU A 961 -18.44 -17.92 34.64
C GLU A 961 -19.22 -16.93 33.77
N ASN A 962 -18.77 -16.65 32.54
CA ASN A 962 -19.40 -15.67 31.63
C ASN A 962 -20.53 -16.28 30.78
N MET A 963 -20.71 -17.60 30.80
CA MET A 963 -21.63 -18.34 29.93
C MET A 963 -23.08 -17.86 29.98
N ASP A 964 -23.59 -17.53 31.17
CA ASP A 964 -24.99 -17.09 31.31
C ASP A 964 -25.18 -15.63 30.84
N SER A 965 -24.19 -14.76 31.08
CA SER A 965 -24.15 -13.40 30.53
C SER A 965 -24.10 -13.42 28.99
N VAL A 966 -23.23 -14.25 28.41
CA VAL A 966 -23.09 -14.44 26.97
C VAL A 966 -24.38 -14.98 26.33
N ARG A 967 -25.01 -15.99 26.94
CA ARG A 967 -26.31 -16.52 26.48
C ARG A 967 -27.42 -15.47 26.54
N THR A 968 -27.48 -14.71 27.62
CA THR A 968 -28.45 -13.62 27.79
C THR A 968 -28.26 -12.54 26.72
N LEU A 969 -27.01 -12.13 26.47
CA LEU A 969 -26.69 -11.16 25.43
C LEU A 969 -27.01 -11.68 24.02
N ALA A 970 -26.65 -12.92 23.70
CA ALA A 970 -26.95 -13.53 22.40
C ALA A 970 -28.46 -13.62 22.16
N ALA A 971 -29.24 -14.08 23.14
CA ALA A 971 -30.70 -14.08 23.07
C ALA A 971 -31.26 -12.66 22.83
N ALA A 972 -30.75 -11.66 23.55
CA ALA A 972 -31.14 -10.25 23.37
C ALA A 972 -30.75 -9.64 22.01
N LYS A 973 -29.83 -10.25 21.26
CA LYS A 973 -29.45 -9.86 19.88
C LYS A 973 -29.99 -10.81 18.81
N GLY A 974 -30.70 -11.88 19.19
CA GLY A 974 -31.22 -12.89 18.26
C GLY A 974 -30.15 -13.76 17.61
N VAL A 975 -29.01 -13.95 18.28
CA VAL A 975 -27.90 -14.81 17.85
C VAL A 975 -28.06 -16.21 18.43
N VAL A 976 -27.89 -17.22 17.59
CA VAL A 976 -27.86 -18.64 18.00
C VAL A 976 -26.41 -19.01 18.31
N LEU A 977 -26.15 -19.43 19.55
CA LEU A 977 -24.87 -19.97 19.99
C LEU A 977 -24.94 -21.49 20.03
N GLN A 978 -24.06 -22.17 19.29
CA GLN A 978 -23.95 -23.63 19.30
C GLN A 978 -22.67 -24.02 20.03
N ARG A 979 -22.74 -24.93 21.01
CA ARG A 979 -21.52 -25.43 21.64
C ARG A 979 -20.87 -26.45 20.71
N ILE A 980 -19.60 -26.27 20.37
CA ILE A 980 -18.83 -27.23 19.58
C ILE A 980 -17.85 -28.04 20.43
N GLY A 981 -17.49 -27.56 21.62
CA GLY A 981 -16.55 -28.28 22.46
C GLY A 981 -16.11 -27.52 23.70
N ARG A 982 -14.82 -27.67 24.02
CA ARG A 982 -14.11 -26.99 25.11
C ARG A 982 -12.61 -26.90 24.83
N THR A 983 -11.94 -25.98 25.50
CA THR A 983 -10.47 -25.95 25.55
C THR A 983 -9.92 -26.95 26.58
N THR A 984 -8.69 -27.43 26.39
CA THR A 984 -8.04 -28.47 27.22
C THR A 984 -6.65 -28.05 27.71
N LYS A 985 -6.21 -28.62 28.84
CA LYS A 985 -4.84 -28.46 29.36
C LYS A 985 -3.79 -29.23 28.56
N GLU A 986 -4.22 -30.32 27.92
CA GLU A 986 -3.41 -31.06 26.98
C GLU A 986 -3.31 -30.26 25.68
N PRO A 987 -2.10 -29.96 25.17
CA PRO A 987 -1.91 -29.19 23.94
C PRO A 987 -2.08 -30.09 22.72
N SER A 988 -3.29 -30.58 22.51
CA SER A 988 -3.72 -31.29 21.30
C SER A 988 -5.00 -30.70 20.73
N LEU A 989 -5.15 -30.78 19.42
CA LEU A 989 -6.41 -30.53 18.72
C LEU A 989 -7.08 -31.89 18.48
N ARG A 990 -8.22 -32.13 19.15
CA ARG A 990 -9.02 -33.33 19.00
C ARG A 990 -10.40 -33.03 18.45
N ILE A 991 -10.82 -33.77 17.44
CA ILE A 991 -12.12 -33.64 16.79
C ILE A 991 -12.71 -35.02 16.57
N ARG A 992 -13.93 -35.24 17.05
CA ARG A 992 -14.67 -36.50 16.88
C ARG A 992 -16.06 -36.31 16.31
N HIS A 993 -16.59 -37.38 15.70
CA HIS A 993 -17.97 -37.51 15.24
C HIS A 993 -18.46 -38.91 15.66
N GLY A 994 -19.46 -38.98 16.54
CA GLY A 994 -19.82 -40.22 17.22
C GLY A 994 -18.63 -40.80 18.00
N SER A 995 -18.31 -42.07 17.70
CA SER A 995 -17.15 -42.79 18.26
C SER A 995 -15.86 -42.64 17.43
N GLU A 996 -15.92 -42.01 16.26
CA GLU A 996 -14.77 -41.85 15.36
C GLU A 996 -13.94 -40.62 15.76
N MET A 997 -12.64 -40.81 15.97
CA MET A 997 -11.68 -39.72 16.14
C MET A 997 -11.16 -39.32 14.77
N LEU A 998 -11.51 -38.12 14.31
CA LEU A 998 -11.21 -37.61 12.97
C LEU A 998 -9.85 -36.90 12.90
N ILE A 999 -9.50 -36.19 13.98
CA ILE A 999 -8.23 -35.50 14.20
C ILE A 999 -7.83 -35.73 15.66
N ASP A 1000 -6.58 -36.15 15.91
CA ASP A 1000 -5.96 -36.17 17.25
C ASP A 1000 -4.48 -35.81 17.10
N GLU A 1001 -4.21 -34.51 17.05
CA GLU A 1001 -2.89 -33.96 16.70
C GLU A 1001 -2.29 -33.18 17.85
N GLN A 1002 -1.02 -33.45 18.15
CA GLN A 1002 -0.24 -32.67 19.14
C GLN A 1002 0.19 -31.35 18.52
N LEU A 1003 -0.12 -30.24 19.20
CA LEU A 1003 0.09 -28.90 18.65
C LEU A 1003 1.54 -28.62 18.26
N GLN A 1004 2.54 -29.13 19.01
CA GLN A 1004 3.95 -28.96 18.65
C GLN A 1004 4.33 -29.59 17.30
N LYS A 1005 3.62 -30.62 16.84
CA LYS A 1005 3.84 -31.24 15.51
C LYS A 1005 3.29 -30.34 14.40
N LEU A 1006 2.13 -29.73 14.62
CA LEU A 1006 1.48 -28.81 13.68
C LEU A 1006 2.23 -27.46 13.56
N PHE A 1007 2.89 -27.01 14.63
CA PHE A 1007 3.69 -25.77 14.63
C PHE A 1007 5.11 -25.93 14.06
N SER A 1008 5.54 -27.16 13.74
CA SER A 1008 6.86 -27.37 13.15
C SER A 1008 6.94 -26.67 11.78
N PRO A 1009 8.01 -25.93 11.45
CA PRO A 1009 8.06 -25.11 10.26
C PRO A 1009 7.91 -25.98 9.00
N LEU A 1010 6.73 -25.87 8.39
CA LEU A 1010 6.42 -26.48 7.11
C LEU A 1010 7.19 -25.68 6.04
N HIS A 1011 8.22 -26.33 5.51
CA HIS A 1011 9.22 -25.86 4.54
C HIS A 1011 8.90 -24.49 3.89
N PRO A 1012 9.70 -23.43 4.14
CA PRO A 1012 9.58 -22.21 3.36
C PRO A 1012 9.91 -22.53 1.90
N LEU A 1013 8.95 -22.29 1.01
CA LEU A 1013 9.16 -22.25 -0.45
C LEU A 1013 9.69 -20.88 -0.92
N LEU A 1014 9.87 -19.93 0.01
CA LEU A 1014 10.23 -18.52 -0.19
C LEU A 1014 11.37 -18.09 0.74
#